data_AF-A0A6L5YQD0-F1
#
_entry.id   AF-A0A6L5YQD0-F1
#
_cell.length_a   1.000
_cell.length_b   1.000
_cell.length_c   1.000
_cell.angle_alpha   90.00
_cell.angle_beta   90.00
_cell.angle_gamma   90.00
#
_symmetry.space_group_name_H-M   'P 1'
#
loop_
_entity.id
_entity.type
_entity.pdbx_description
1 polymer ?
#
loop_
_entity_poly.entity_id
_entity_poly.type
_entity_poly.pdbx_seq_one_letter_code
_entity_poly.pdbx_strand_id
1 'polypeptide(L)'
;MKKRNRIFTAFLAATLIIAPSALAFAGAAPDGSTDAAKAYGEAFTNWKTNNWENGLSTDWTQVSMTPGSDETSMDFAWYSKTNEETSLVYGQNSDLSDGKNVEITSVDTKQTDKNGTSYTSNKAVLTGLQPGTTYYYQVAGKPVHSFQTGTSDKFTFAFVGDPQIGSSNELKGSDTEEFYNAQSNAVASDSYNWSQTLNKIQQAGSDFVVSAGDQIQTTAKKAPGKSTTTSEIEYAGYLSPEALTALPVATTVGNHDADNANYQYHFNVPNLSNLGDNGTVGGDYYFTYGDVLFMMLNTQDTNSAEHIEFIQNTISKNSDCKWKVVTLHQDIYGSAEHSNEPEIVNLRYALTPTFEKYGVDVVLTGHDHAYSRSKFLKADSEVKEVTYNKKDFKAMLEKDVNYSGEGTIYTAPQNIKDDTTDSSEQAYLEYLNSIMDKDNITDDSTSYAINPSGILYLTAGSSSGSKYYDLVPRQQSYIANRWQEDVPTYSLINVTETSMTINTYRTNNDSKIDDTLTIVKTADRSELDAKVTAIQDEIANGTITEKDYTSDSWNALLDALKKAEDLNEKSTQAEINLALEKLSSARSGLQKKPSDSKKDITDDKTSVVGTADDSETTDTTGASGSAKTSDTSGKSDATAASTKKLATGTSVTSSSDAKITLKDTNGILPENVVFSSSKISDTSKIAQVRSLVTSKISGVTDVVLYELNLTDKTTELHQLDGTVQITMDLPFSLGNNETVKVYRVDNDNLIECTASVKDQKLVFETDHFSTFAFAKVTTAANGKTTSVQTGDNQNAAIWTIVCIAGMAVLGASIFSRRKNNKKRDY
;
A
#
# COMPACT_ATOMS: atom_id res chain seq x y z
N MET A 1 -67.54 -15.30 7.53
CA MET A 1 -67.16 -14.87 8.89
C MET A 1 -65.67 -15.14 9.10
N LYS A 2 -64.93 -14.23 9.75
CA LYS A 2 -63.49 -14.36 10.14
C LYS A 2 -62.51 -14.52 8.96
N LYS A 3 -61.25 -14.07 9.04
CA LYS A 3 -60.67 -12.82 9.61
C LYS A 3 -59.31 -12.65 8.89
N ARG A 4 -58.85 -11.42 8.66
CA ARG A 4 -57.44 -11.16 8.23
C ARG A 4 -56.48 -11.80 9.22
N ASN A 5 -55.43 -12.46 8.75
CA ASN A 5 -54.17 -12.62 9.48
C ASN A 5 -53.01 -12.15 8.58
N ARG A 6 -52.25 -11.18 9.08
CA ARG A 6 -50.88 -10.92 8.63
C ARG A 6 -49.99 -12.02 9.22
N ILE A 7 -49.01 -12.51 8.48
CA ILE A 7 -47.91 -13.28 9.06
C ILE A 7 -46.72 -12.32 9.15
N PHE A 8 -46.22 -12.13 10.37
CA PHE A 8 -44.97 -11.43 10.63
C PHE A 8 -43.81 -12.41 10.38
N THR A 9 -42.80 -11.97 9.64
CA THR A 9 -41.50 -12.65 9.62
C THR A 9 -40.82 -12.39 10.96
N ALA A 10 -40.63 -13.43 11.76
CA ALA A 10 -39.92 -13.34 13.03
C ALA A 10 -38.42 -13.64 12.83
N PHE A 11 -37.58 -12.61 12.92
CA PHE A 11 -36.15 -12.80 13.16
C PHE A 11 -35.97 -13.42 14.55
N LEU A 12 -35.41 -14.62 14.62
CA LEU A 12 -35.09 -15.28 15.88
C LEU A 12 -33.63 -14.98 16.25
N ALA A 13 -33.41 -13.88 16.97
CA ALA A 13 -32.12 -13.58 17.56
C ALA A 13 -31.85 -14.56 18.72
N ALA A 14 -31.01 -15.58 18.48
CA ALA A 14 -30.57 -16.52 19.51
C ALA A 14 -29.33 -15.97 20.22
N THR A 15 -29.53 -15.25 21.32
CA THR A 15 -28.44 -14.82 22.21
C THR A 15 -27.83 -16.02 22.93
N LEU A 16 -26.66 -16.49 22.47
CA LEU A 16 -25.89 -17.51 23.18
C LEU A 16 -25.23 -16.87 24.42
N ILE A 17 -25.54 -17.38 25.61
CA ILE A 17 -24.86 -16.98 26.84
C ILE A 17 -23.56 -17.78 26.94
N ILE A 18 -22.44 -17.13 26.62
CA ILE A 18 -21.11 -17.72 26.76
C ILE A 18 -20.70 -17.62 28.24
N ALA A 19 -20.53 -18.78 28.89
CA ALA A 19 -19.89 -18.87 30.21
C ALA A 19 -18.37 -19.03 30.02
N PRO A 20 -17.51 -18.34 30.80
CA PRO A 20 -16.07 -18.43 30.66
C PRO A 20 -15.54 -19.75 31.25
N SER A 21 -15.39 -20.77 30.40
CA SER A 21 -14.60 -21.96 30.72
C SER A 21 -13.11 -21.66 30.53
N ALA A 22 -12.36 -21.58 31.62
CA ALA A 22 -10.91 -21.48 31.54
C ALA A 22 -10.32 -22.75 30.91
N LEU A 23 -9.78 -22.63 29.70
CA LEU A 23 -9.10 -23.71 29.00
C LEU A 23 -7.66 -23.83 29.51
N ALA A 24 -7.28 -25.02 29.96
CA ALA A 24 -5.90 -25.34 30.26
C ALA A 24 -5.17 -25.70 28.97
N PHE A 25 -4.25 -24.83 28.53
CA PHE A 25 -3.44 -25.08 27.34
C PHE A 25 -2.35 -26.11 27.62
N ALA A 26 -2.25 -27.10 26.75
CA ALA A 26 -1.18 -28.09 26.76
C ALA A 26 -0.28 -27.88 25.54
N GLY A 27 0.94 -27.39 25.82
CA GLY A 27 2.17 -27.53 25.03
C GLY A 27 2.18 -27.09 23.57
N ALA A 28 2.86 -26.00 23.28
CA ALA A 28 3.47 -25.71 21.98
C ALA A 28 4.97 -25.38 22.17
N ALA A 29 5.74 -25.47 21.10
CA ALA A 29 7.16 -25.09 21.04
C ALA A 29 7.31 -23.55 20.87
N PRO A 30 8.53 -22.97 20.71
CA PRO A 30 8.73 -21.51 20.58
C PRO A 30 8.00 -20.83 19.41
N ASP A 31 7.52 -21.61 18.44
CA ASP A 31 6.66 -21.16 17.34
C ASP A 31 5.25 -21.78 17.54
N GLY A 32 4.37 -21.12 18.30
CA GLY A 32 3.03 -21.61 18.59
C GLY A 32 2.09 -21.66 17.38
N SER A 33 0.95 -22.35 17.51
CA SER A 33 -0.19 -22.24 16.58
C SER A 33 -1.54 -22.42 17.30
N THR A 34 -2.60 -21.85 16.73
CA THR A 34 -3.96 -21.93 17.28
C THR A 34 -4.68 -23.19 16.77
N ASP A 35 -4.76 -24.20 17.64
CA ASP A 35 -5.52 -25.44 17.39
C ASP A 35 -7.04 -25.17 17.43
N ALA A 36 -7.69 -25.22 16.26
CA ALA A 36 -9.13 -24.96 16.11
C ALA A 36 -10.01 -25.98 16.86
N ALA A 37 -9.53 -27.21 17.06
CA ALA A 37 -10.27 -28.22 17.83
C ALA A 37 -10.24 -27.90 19.33
N LYS A 38 -9.11 -27.44 19.86
CA LYS A 38 -9.02 -26.93 21.25
C LYS A 38 -9.81 -25.63 21.44
N ALA A 39 -9.78 -24.73 20.46
CA ALA A 39 -10.43 -23.42 20.55
C ALA A 39 -11.96 -23.46 20.37
N TYR A 40 -12.48 -24.30 19.47
CA TYR A 40 -13.89 -24.28 19.05
C TYR A 40 -14.64 -25.63 19.17
N GLY A 41 -13.94 -26.71 19.48
CA GLY A 41 -14.54 -28.02 19.81
C GLY A 41 -15.47 -28.58 18.73
N GLU A 42 -16.74 -28.81 19.11
CA GLU A 42 -17.75 -29.38 18.22
C GLU A 42 -18.06 -28.49 16.99
N ALA A 43 -17.92 -27.16 17.10
CA ALA A 43 -18.19 -26.26 15.97
C ALA A 43 -17.19 -26.49 14.82
N PHE A 44 -15.89 -26.51 15.14
CA PHE A 44 -14.84 -26.87 14.20
C PHE A 44 -15.00 -28.31 13.68
N THR A 45 -15.25 -29.28 14.57
CA THR A 45 -15.42 -30.69 14.18
C THR A 45 -16.55 -30.87 13.17
N ASN A 46 -17.70 -30.22 13.40
CA ASN A 46 -18.84 -30.26 12.49
C ASN A 46 -18.53 -29.58 11.16
N TRP A 47 -17.88 -28.42 11.13
CA TRP A 47 -17.47 -27.76 9.89
C TRP A 47 -16.48 -28.63 9.10
N LYS A 48 -15.47 -29.19 9.78
CA LYS A 48 -14.45 -30.04 9.16
C LYS A 48 -15.09 -31.25 8.47
N THR A 49 -15.98 -31.96 9.15
CA THR A 49 -16.65 -33.14 8.57
C THR A 49 -17.63 -32.78 7.46
N ASN A 50 -18.45 -31.73 7.62
CA ASN A 50 -19.53 -31.42 6.67
C ASN A 50 -19.10 -30.57 5.47
N ASN A 51 -17.98 -29.85 5.57
CA ASN A 51 -17.44 -28.95 4.55
C ASN A 51 -16.06 -29.41 4.07
N TRP A 52 -15.04 -29.40 4.94
CA TRP A 52 -13.64 -29.65 4.56
C TRP A 52 -13.41 -31.04 3.96
N GLU A 53 -13.79 -32.09 4.71
CA GLU A 53 -13.65 -33.50 4.31
C GLU A 53 -14.68 -33.88 3.22
N ASN A 54 -15.80 -33.16 3.17
CA ASN A 54 -16.88 -33.35 2.20
C ASN A 54 -16.70 -32.50 0.93
N GLY A 55 -15.47 -32.45 0.41
CA GLY A 55 -15.15 -31.94 -0.93
C GLY A 55 -14.39 -30.61 -0.98
N LEU A 56 -14.52 -29.72 0.01
CA LEU A 56 -13.87 -28.40 -0.01
C LEU A 56 -12.34 -28.49 -0.07
N SER A 57 -11.73 -29.46 0.64
CA SER A 57 -10.29 -29.79 0.56
C SER A 57 -9.78 -30.19 -0.83
N THR A 58 -10.67 -30.36 -1.80
CA THR A 58 -10.37 -30.68 -3.20
C THR A 58 -11.03 -29.73 -4.20
N ASP A 59 -11.74 -28.69 -3.74
CA ASP A 59 -12.38 -27.71 -4.62
C ASP A 59 -11.45 -26.52 -4.86
N TRP A 60 -10.59 -26.63 -5.88
CA TRP A 60 -9.70 -25.56 -6.33
C TRP A 60 -10.46 -24.41 -7.03
N THR A 61 -11.77 -24.53 -7.25
CA THR A 61 -12.59 -23.55 -7.98
C THR A 61 -13.16 -22.45 -7.06
N GLN A 62 -12.48 -22.14 -5.95
CA GLN A 62 -12.86 -20.99 -5.14
C GLN A 62 -12.69 -19.68 -5.94
N VAL A 63 -13.41 -18.64 -5.54
CA VAL A 63 -13.42 -17.33 -6.18
C VAL A 63 -12.74 -16.34 -5.25
N SER A 64 -11.72 -15.65 -5.72
CA SER A 64 -11.17 -14.47 -5.05
C SER A 64 -11.82 -13.20 -5.57
N MET A 65 -11.86 -12.19 -4.72
CA MET A 65 -12.31 -10.85 -5.03
C MET A 65 -11.29 -9.86 -4.46
N THR A 66 -10.89 -8.88 -5.25
CA THR A 66 -9.81 -7.93 -4.96
C THR A 66 -10.31 -6.52 -5.32
N PRO A 67 -9.95 -5.46 -4.56
CA PRO A 67 -10.32 -4.10 -4.93
C PRO A 67 -9.84 -3.78 -6.34
N GLY A 68 -10.67 -3.12 -7.15
CA GLY A 68 -10.26 -2.68 -8.48
C GLY A 68 -9.28 -1.50 -8.42
N SER A 69 -9.03 -0.84 -9.55
CA SER A 69 -8.14 0.33 -9.62
C SER A 69 -8.59 1.50 -8.74
N ASP A 70 -9.90 1.61 -8.53
CA ASP A 70 -10.59 2.60 -7.71
C ASP A 70 -11.91 2.01 -7.14
N GLU A 71 -12.64 2.75 -6.30
CA GLU A 71 -13.92 2.31 -5.74
C GLU A 71 -15.05 2.06 -6.78
N THR A 72 -14.84 2.40 -8.05
CA THR A 72 -15.78 2.15 -9.17
C THR A 72 -15.52 0.82 -9.89
N SER A 73 -14.55 0.04 -9.41
CA SER A 73 -14.14 -1.24 -10.01
C SER A 73 -13.95 -2.36 -8.98
N MET A 74 -14.05 -3.61 -9.44
CA MET A 74 -13.87 -4.81 -8.62
C MET A 74 -13.32 -5.95 -9.46
N ASP A 75 -12.24 -6.57 -8.98
CA ASP A 75 -11.49 -7.58 -9.70
C ASP A 75 -11.77 -8.97 -9.12
N PHE A 76 -11.88 -9.98 -9.99
CA PHE A 76 -12.16 -11.36 -9.61
C PHE A 76 -11.19 -12.32 -10.28
N ALA A 77 -10.81 -13.39 -9.58
CA ALA A 77 -10.16 -14.56 -10.18
C ALA A 77 -10.72 -15.88 -9.63
N TRP A 78 -10.73 -16.93 -10.47
CA TRP A 78 -11.14 -18.29 -10.07
C TRP A 78 -10.62 -19.34 -11.04
N TYR A 79 -10.48 -20.59 -10.59
CA TYR A 79 -10.27 -21.72 -11.49
C TYR A 79 -11.60 -22.25 -12.02
N SER A 80 -11.65 -22.59 -13.31
CA SER A 80 -12.60 -23.55 -13.89
C SER A 80 -11.86 -24.83 -14.27
N LYS A 81 -12.58 -25.95 -14.47
CA LYS A 81 -11.96 -27.13 -15.08
C LYS A 81 -11.78 -26.85 -16.58
N THR A 82 -10.68 -27.31 -17.17
CA THR A 82 -10.41 -27.10 -18.60
C THR A 82 -11.56 -27.68 -19.44
N ASN A 83 -12.05 -26.89 -20.39
CA ASN A 83 -13.23 -27.15 -21.25
C ASN A 83 -14.62 -26.97 -20.59
N GLU A 84 -14.73 -26.58 -19.32
CA GLU A 84 -16.01 -26.07 -18.79
C GLU A 84 -16.21 -24.62 -19.26
N GLU A 85 -17.40 -24.29 -19.81
CA GLU A 85 -17.75 -22.90 -20.11
C GLU A 85 -17.81 -22.08 -18.80
N THR A 86 -17.32 -20.85 -18.84
CA THR A 86 -17.28 -19.97 -17.66
C THR A 86 -17.76 -18.57 -17.99
N SER A 87 -18.35 -17.91 -17.01
CA SER A 87 -18.90 -16.57 -17.11
C SER A 87 -18.99 -15.95 -15.72
N LEU A 88 -19.00 -14.61 -15.68
CA LEU A 88 -19.40 -13.84 -14.52
C LEU A 88 -20.53 -12.89 -14.95
N VAL A 89 -21.65 -12.96 -14.24
CA VAL A 89 -22.80 -12.05 -14.41
C VAL A 89 -22.94 -11.19 -13.17
N TYR A 90 -23.18 -9.89 -13.31
CA TYR A 90 -23.43 -8.98 -12.19
C TYR A 90 -24.57 -7.99 -12.46
N GLY A 91 -25.29 -7.58 -11.42
CA GLY A 91 -26.45 -6.68 -11.48
C GLY A 91 -26.78 -6.08 -10.11
N GLN A 92 -27.75 -5.17 -10.04
CA GLN A 92 -28.25 -4.60 -8.79
C GLN A 92 -29.45 -5.40 -8.24
N ASN A 93 -30.12 -6.23 -9.06
CA ASN A 93 -31.19 -7.10 -8.60
C ASN A 93 -30.64 -8.45 -8.12
N SER A 94 -31.17 -8.96 -7.00
CA SER A 94 -30.74 -10.23 -6.39
C SER A 94 -31.07 -11.49 -7.19
N ASP A 95 -31.93 -11.37 -8.21
CA ASP A 95 -32.23 -12.43 -9.18
C ASP A 95 -31.44 -12.28 -10.49
N LEU A 96 -30.52 -11.31 -10.56
CA LEU A 96 -29.74 -10.94 -11.75
C LEU A 96 -30.60 -10.66 -12.99
N SER A 97 -31.85 -10.21 -12.81
CA SER A 97 -32.75 -9.82 -13.92
C SER A 97 -32.27 -8.60 -14.73
N ASP A 98 -31.40 -7.78 -14.14
CA ASP A 98 -30.67 -6.69 -14.80
C ASP A 98 -29.21 -7.06 -15.16
N GLY A 99 -28.89 -8.36 -15.05
CA GLY A 99 -27.53 -8.89 -15.10
C GLY A 99 -26.79 -8.62 -16.41
N LYS A 100 -25.52 -8.21 -16.27
CA LYS A 100 -24.57 -8.00 -17.37
C LYS A 100 -23.49 -9.07 -17.31
N ASN A 101 -23.16 -9.67 -18.46
CA ASN A 101 -21.97 -10.51 -18.57
C ASN A 101 -20.71 -9.64 -18.57
N VAL A 102 -19.64 -10.13 -17.93
CA VAL A 102 -18.31 -9.52 -17.93
C VAL A 102 -17.39 -10.26 -18.90
N GLU A 103 -16.45 -9.55 -19.52
CA GLU A 103 -15.42 -10.17 -20.35
C GLU A 103 -14.42 -10.94 -19.48
N ILE A 104 -14.12 -12.19 -19.87
CA ILE A 104 -13.27 -13.09 -19.10
C ILE A 104 -11.94 -13.29 -19.84
N THR A 105 -10.83 -13.05 -19.14
CA THR A 105 -9.50 -13.47 -19.62
C THR A 105 -9.14 -14.80 -18.98
N SER A 106 -8.82 -15.80 -19.79
CA SER A 106 -8.53 -17.16 -19.32
C SER A 106 -7.11 -17.62 -19.68
N VAL A 107 -6.43 -18.29 -18.75
CA VAL A 107 -5.10 -18.88 -18.92
C VAL A 107 -5.12 -20.36 -18.48
N ASP A 108 -4.69 -21.25 -19.37
CA ASP A 108 -4.43 -22.65 -19.04
C ASP A 108 -3.27 -22.74 -18.04
N THR A 109 -3.55 -23.17 -16.81
CA THR A 109 -2.53 -23.26 -15.74
C THR A 109 -1.57 -24.43 -15.98
N LYS A 110 -1.94 -25.38 -16.85
CA LYS A 110 -1.28 -26.68 -17.11
C LYS A 110 -1.17 -27.57 -15.88
N GLN A 111 -1.84 -27.20 -14.78
CA GLN A 111 -1.93 -28.03 -13.59
C GLN A 111 -2.97 -29.12 -13.79
N THR A 112 -2.83 -30.21 -13.04
CA THR A 112 -3.79 -31.31 -13.07
C THR A 112 -3.87 -31.92 -11.68
N ASP A 113 -5.08 -32.20 -11.20
CA ASP A 113 -5.30 -32.85 -9.90
C ASP A 113 -4.91 -34.34 -9.92
N LYS A 114 -4.98 -34.97 -8.74
CA LYS A 114 -4.73 -36.41 -8.56
C LYS A 114 -5.68 -37.34 -9.35
N ASN A 115 -6.79 -36.81 -9.87
CA ASN A 115 -7.80 -37.56 -10.64
C ASN A 115 -7.62 -37.39 -12.16
N GLY A 116 -6.73 -36.50 -12.62
CA GLY A 116 -6.56 -36.17 -14.04
C GLY A 116 -7.39 -34.98 -14.52
N THR A 117 -7.99 -34.20 -13.63
CA THR A 117 -8.71 -32.96 -13.95
C THR A 117 -7.71 -31.83 -14.20
N SER A 118 -7.72 -31.23 -15.39
CA SER A 118 -6.93 -30.01 -15.68
C SER A 118 -7.74 -28.73 -15.38
N TYR A 119 -7.05 -27.62 -15.13
CA TYR A 119 -7.66 -26.36 -14.70
C TYR A 119 -7.27 -25.16 -15.59
N THR A 120 -8.11 -24.13 -15.55
CA THR A 120 -7.92 -22.86 -16.26
C THR A 120 -8.20 -21.74 -15.28
N SER A 121 -7.24 -20.82 -15.10
CA SER A 121 -7.43 -19.60 -14.32
C SER A 121 -8.21 -18.60 -15.17
N ASN A 122 -9.20 -17.96 -14.56
CA ASN A 122 -10.08 -16.99 -15.20
C ASN A 122 -10.05 -15.70 -14.40
N LYS A 123 -10.06 -14.56 -15.10
CA LYS A 123 -10.04 -13.22 -14.50
C LYS A 123 -11.11 -12.34 -15.11
N ALA A 124 -11.74 -11.53 -14.27
CA ALA A 124 -12.78 -10.58 -14.65
C ALA A 124 -12.56 -9.25 -13.92
N VAL A 125 -12.94 -8.15 -14.57
CA VAL A 125 -12.91 -6.79 -14.01
C VAL A 125 -14.28 -6.15 -14.21
N LEU A 126 -14.95 -5.83 -13.12
CA LEU A 126 -16.17 -5.01 -13.14
C LEU A 126 -15.76 -3.55 -13.12
N THR A 127 -16.41 -2.72 -13.93
CA THR A 127 -16.10 -1.28 -14.06
C THR A 127 -17.37 -0.43 -14.08
N GLY A 128 -17.25 0.86 -13.72
CA GLY A 128 -18.39 1.78 -13.68
C GLY A 128 -19.39 1.47 -12.57
N LEU A 129 -18.96 0.77 -11.52
CA LEU A 129 -19.74 0.53 -10.32
C LEU A 129 -20.06 1.87 -9.65
N GLN A 130 -21.29 2.01 -9.18
CA GLN A 130 -21.71 3.22 -8.48
C GLN A 130 -21.27 3.15 -7.01
N PRO A 131 -20.80 4.24 -6.38
CA PRO A 131 -20.47 4.25 -4.94
C PRO A 131 -21.67 3.88 -4.05
N GLY A 132 -21.40 3.37 -2.86
CA GLY A 132 -22.40 3.04 -1.83
C GLY A 132 -23.40 1.94 -2.21
N THR A 133 -23.19 1.21 -3.30
CA THR A 133 -24.21 0.42 -3.99
C THR A 133 -23.96 -1.08 -3.84
N THR A 134 -25.00 -1.82 -3.48
CA THR A 134 -24.97 -3.29 -3.47
C THR A 134 -25.04 -3.83 -4.89
N TYR A 135 -24.11 -4.72 -5.24
CA TYR A 135 -24.13 -5.51 -6.46
C TYR A 135 -24.22 -6.99 -6.11
N TYR A 136 -25.07 -7.69 -6.84
CA TYR A 136 -25.14 -9.15 -6.86
C TYR A 136 -24.31 -9.66 -8.02
N TYR A 137 -23.64 -10.79 -7.82
CA TYR A 137 -22.86 -11.44 -8.87
C TYR A 137 -22.96 -12.96 -8.80
N GLN A 138 -22.70 -13.62 -9.93
CA GLN A 138 -22.63 -15.06 -10.04
C GLN A 138 -21.52 -15.47 -11.00
N VAL A 139 -20.60 -16.30 -10.52
CA VAL A 139 -19.67 -17.08 -11.35
C VAL A 139 -20.36 -18.36 -11.80
N ALA A 140 -20.13 -18.79 -13.05
CA ALA A 140 -20.71 -20.00 -13.61
C ALA A 140 -20.57 -21.23 -12.69
N GLY A 141 -21.68 -21.89 -12.37
CA GLY A 141 -21.72 -23.07 -11.50
C GLY A 141 -21.64 -22.78 -9.99
N LYS A 142 -21.50 -21.52 -9.56
CA LYS A 142 -21.48 -21.10 -8.15
C LYS A 142 -22.82 -20.41 -7.75
N PRO A 143 -23.10 -20.22 -6.45
CA PRO A 143 -24.26 -19.45 -6.00
C PRO A 143 -24.20 -17.97 -6.41
N VAL A 144 -25.31 -17.26 -6.25
CA VAL A 144 -25.34 -15.79 -6.32
C VAL A 144 -24.86 -15.24 -4.98
N HIS A 145 -23.84 -14.38 -5.01
CA HIS A 145 -23.33 -13.65 -3.84
C HIS A 145 -23.51 -12.14 -4.06
N SER A 146 -23.13 -11.32 -3.08
CA SER A 146 -23.25 -9.86 -3.17
C SER A 146 -22.18 -9.14 -2.37
N PHE A 147 -21.68 -8.04 -2.92
CA PHE A 147 -20.79 -7.09 -2.25
C PHE A 147 -21.41 -5.68 -2.29
N GLN A 148 -20.84 -4.74 -1.53
CA GLN A 148 -21.22 -3.33 -1.56
C GLN A 148 -19.97 -2.48 -1.83
N THR A 149 -20.08 -1.50 -2.72
CA THR A 149 -19.04 -0.48 -2.92
C THR A 149 -19.10 0.59 -1.82
N GLY A 150 -17.95 1.11 -1.40
CA GLY A 150 -17.86 2.22 -0.44
C GLY A 150 -18.25 3.58 -1.05
N THR A 151 -18.16 4.65 -0.26
CA THR A 151 -18.61 6.01 -0.63
C THR A 151 -17.51 7.06 -0.80
N SER A 152 -16.24 6.61 -0.81
CA SER A 152 -14.98 7.38 -0.96
C SER A 152 -14.69 8.52 0.02
N ASP A 153 -15.69 9.14 0.65
CA ASP A 153 -15.57 10.19 1.68
C ASP A 153 -14.93 9.68 2.99
N LYS A 154 -15.24 8.44 3.33
CA LYS A 154 -14.70 7.71 4.48
C LYS A 154 -14.82 6.21 4.21
N PHE A 155 -13.91 5.43 4.76
CA PHE A 155 -13.94 3.97 4.64
C PHE A 155 -13.13 3.32 5.77
N THR A 156 -13.31 2.01 5.95
CA THR A 156 -12.50 1.21 6.87
C THR A 156 -11.88 0.06 6.09
N PHE A 157 -10.55 -0.06 6.12
CA PHE A 157 -9.90 -1.28 5.67
C PHE A 157 -9.34 -2.05 6.86
N ALA A 158 -9.42 -3.37 6.81
CA ALA A 158 -8.71 -4.20 7.75
C ALA A 158 -7.30 -4.48 7.27
N PHE A 159 -6.35 -4.60 8.19
CA PHE A 159 -4.98 -4.99 7.90
C PHE A 159 -4.61 -6.27 8.65
N VAL A 160 -4.03 -7.23 7.92
CA VAL A 160 -3.70 -8.59 8.39
C VAL A 160 -2.35 -9.06 7.85
N GLY A 161 -1.66 -9.86 8.65
CA GLY A 161 -0.40 -10.53 8.30
C GLY A 161 -0.58 -12.04 8.27
N ASP A 162 0.27 -12.69 7.48
CA ASP A 162 0.60 -14.11 7.55
C ASP A 162 -0.59 -15.06 7.88
N PRO A 163 -1.65 -15.10 7.04
CA PRO A 163 -2.63 -16.18 7.09
C PRO A 163 -1.96 -17.55 6.91
N GLN A 164 -0.90 -17.60 6.09
CA GLN A 164 0.07 -18.68 5.86
C GLN A 164 -0.56 -20.07 6.04
N ILE A 165 -1.63 -20.32 5.28
CA ILE A 165 -2.53 -21.45 5.49
C ILE A 165 -1.76 -22.76 5.24
N GLY A 166 -1.76 -23.64 6.24
CA GLY A 166 -0.99 -24.88 6.26
C GLY A 166 0.25 -24.83 7.16
N SER A 167 0.64 -23.67 7.72
CA SER A 167 1.86 -23.59 8.55
C SER A 167 1.76 -24.29 9.90
N SER A 168 0.57 -24.65 10.39
CA SER A 168 0.44 -25.47 11.60
C SER A 168 0.84 -26.95 11.38
N ASN A 169 1.22 -27.34 10.15
CA ASN A 169 1.80 -28.65 9.86
C ASN A 169 3.29 -28.72 10.26
N GLU A 170 3.59 -29.38 11.38
CA GLU A 170 4.97 -29.62 11.84
C GLU A 170 5.82 -30.47 10.86
N LEU A 171 5.19 -31.24 9.96
CA LEU A 171 5.87 -32.13 9.03
C LEU A 171 6.38 -31.35 7.80
N LYS A 172 7.70 -31.17 7.72
CA LYS A 172 8.37 -30.25 6.78
C LYS A 172 8.52 -30.80 5.34
N GLY A 173 7.41 -31.13 4.67
CA GLY A 173 7.38 -31.43 3.22
C GLY A 173 7.86 -32.82 2.79
N SER A 174 7.86 -33.81 3.70
CA SER A 174 8.16 -35.20 3.37
C SER A 174 7.10 -35.80 2.44
N ASP A 175 7.50 -36.57 1.43
CA ASP A 175 6.55 -37.26 0.54
C ASP A 175 6.02 -38.55 1.18
N THR A 176 5.11 -38.40 2.15
CA THR A 176 4.49 -39.49 2.91
C THR A 176 2.99 -39.26 3.11
N GLU A 177 2.23 -40.34 3.25
CA GLU A 177 0.80 -40.29 3.61
C GLU A 177 0.56 -39.52 4.92
N GLU A 178 1.49 -39.64 5.88
CA GLU A 178 1.49 -38.90 7.14
C GLU A 178 1.57 -37.38 6.92
N PHE A 179 2.44 -36.90 6.03
CA PHE A 179 2.52 -35.49 5.67
C PHE A 179 1.21 -34.99 5.05
N TYR A 180 0.65 -35.69 4.06
CA TYR A 180 -0.57 -35.23 3.39
C TYR A 180 -1.79 -35.22 4.33
N ASN A 181 -1.88 -36.18 5.25
CA ASN A 181 -2.91 -36.19 6.28
C ASN A 181 -2.72 -35.05 7.29
N ALA A 182 -1.49 -34.80 7.74
CA ALA A 182 -1.18 -33.66 8.61
C ALA A 182 -1.47 -32.31 7.92
N GLN A 183 -1.09 -32.16 6.65
CA GLN A 183 -1.36 -30.98 5.83
C GLN A 183 -2.86 -30.69 5.72
N SER A 184 -3.68 -31.70 5.42
CA SER A 184 -5.14 -31.53 5.36
C SER A 184 -5.75 -31.12 6.71
N ASN A 185 -5.21 -31.65 7.83
CA ASN A 185 -5.66 -31.28 9.16
C ASN A 185 -5.23 -29.85 9.56
N ALA A 186 -3.99 -29.47 9.26
CA ALA A 186 -3.44 -28.14 9.49
C ALA A 186 -4.23 -27.07 8.72
N VAL A 187 -4.38 -27.26 7.40
CA VAL A 187 -5.17 -26.35 6.55
C VAL A 187 -6.61 -26.23 7.05
N ALA A 188 -7.26 -27.33 7.47
CA ALA A 188 -8.59 -27.24 8.07
C ALA A 188 -8.63 -26.33 9.31
N SER A 189 -7.66 -26.49 10.23
CA SER A 189 -7.55 -25.68 11.44
C SER A 189 -7.33 -24.21 11.10
N ASP A 190 -6.32 -23.93 10.28
CA ASP A 190 -5.89 -22.59 9.89
C ASP A 190 -7.02 -21.85 9.15
N SER A 191 -7.69 -22.51 8.20
CA SER A 191 -8.82 -21.93 7.46
C SER A 191 -10.05 -21.66 8.34
N TYR A 192 -10.30 -22.49 9.36
CA TYR A 192 -11.40 -22.24 10.29
C TYR A 192 -11.11 -21.04 11.20
N ASN A 193 -9.88 -20.91 11.70
CA ASN A 193 -9.44 -19.75 12.47
C ASN A 193 -9.49 -18.47 11.62
N TRP A 194 -8.95 -18.53 10.40
CA TRP A 194 -8.97 -17.44 9.41
C TRP A 194 -10.40 -16.97 9.13
N SER A 195 -11.34 -17.90 9.01
CA SER A 195 -12.78 -17.59 8.91
C SER A 195 -13.30 -16.81 10.13
N GLN A 196 -12.83 -17.11 11.36
CA GLN A 196 -13.25 -16.34 12.54
C GLN A 196 -12.70 -14.90 12.53
N THR A 197 -11.46 -14.72 12.10
CA THR A 197 -10.83 -13.39 11.93
C THR A 197 -11.59 -12.56 10.90
N LEU A 198 -11.84 -13.13 9.71
CA LEU A 198 -12.61 -12.46 8.66
C LEU A 198 -14.05 -12.15 9.07
N ASN A 199 -14.72 -13.05 9.79
CA ASN A 199 -16.07 -12.80 10.29
C ASN A 199 -16.12 -11.58 11.23
N LYS A 200 -15.06 -11.33 12.03
CA LYS A 200 -14.95 -10.14 12.89
C LYS A 200 -14.69 -8.87 12.10
N ILE A 201 -13.79 -8.95 11.12
CA ILE A 201 -13.49 -7.86 10.17
C ILE A 201 -14.76 -7.42 9.41
N GLN A 202 -15.54 -8.39 8.92
CA GLN A 202 -16.80 -8.14 8.21
C GLN A 202 -17.88 -7.58 9.14
N GLN A 203 -18.01 -8.10 10.37
CA GLN A 203 -18.93 -7.57 11.39
C GLN A 203 -18.59 -6.14 11.82
N ALA A 204 -17.31 -5.75 11.75
CA ALA A 204 -16.88 -4.38 12.01
C ALA A 204 -17.19 -3.41 10.86
N GLY A 205 -17.65 -3.90 9.70
CA GLY A 205 -18.00 -3.06 8.56
C GLY A 205 -16.81 -2.57 7.74
N SER A 206 -15.78 -3.41 7.56
CA SER A 206 -14.66 -3.09 6.68
C SER A 206 -15.06 -3.17 5.21
N ASP A 207 -14.66 -2.20 4.41
CA ASP A 207 -14.86 -2.15 2.95
C ASP A 207 -13.96 -3.16 2.21
N PHE A 208 -12.74 -3.40 2.70
CA PHE A 208 -11.79 -4.36 2.14
C PHE A 208 -10.72 -4.78 3.18
N VAL A 209 -9.89 -5.76 2.81
CA VAL A 209 -8.73 -6.23 3.58
C VAL A 209 -7.43 -5.95 2.81
N VAL A 210 -6.40 -5.47 3.49
CA VAL A 210 -5.01 -5.46 3.01
C VAL A 210 -4.26 -6.59 3.70
N SER A 211 -3.67 -7.50 2.94
CA SER A 211 -2.87 -8.64 3.43
C SER A 211 -1.39 -8.42 3.13
N ALA A 212 -0.55 -8.52 4.16
CA ALA A 212 0.90 -8.35 4.08
C ALA A 212 1.68 -9.54 3.47
N GLY A 213 1.04 -10.42 2.70
CA GLY A 213 1.72 -11.61 2.14
C GLY A 213 1.58 -12.87 2.96
N ASP A 214 2.18 -13.93 2.43
CA ASP A 214 2.13 -15.32 2.91
C ASP A 214 0.67 -15.76 3.10
N GLN A 215 -0.09 -15.83 2.00
CA GLN A 215 -1.46 -16.35 2.07
C GLN A 215 -1.46 -17.87 2.28
N ILE A 216 -0.49 -18.57 1.68
CA ILE A 216 -0.31 -20.03 1.76
C ILE A 216 1.05 -20.40 2.37
N GLN A 217 1.25 -21.67 2.73
CA GLN A 217 2.50 -22.15 3.34
C GLN A 217 3.44 -22.87 2.36
N THR A 218 2.92 -23.65 1.42
CA THR A 218 3.72 -24.60 0.65
C THR A 218 4.29 -23.98 -0.62
N THR A 219 5.53 -23.53 -0.51
CA THR A 219 6.37 -23.14 -1.66
C THR A 219 6.74 -24.37 -2.50
N ALA A 220 6.82 -24.22 -3.82
CA ALA A 220 7.17 -25.30 -4.76
C ALA A 220 8.58 -25.88 -4.49
N LYS A 221 9.51 -25.10 -3.94
CA LYS A 221 10.84 -25.59 -3.49
C LYS A 221 10.75 -26.52 -2.28
N LYS A 222 9.78 -26.31 -1.38
CA LYS A 222 9.59 -27.06 -0.12
C LYS A 222 8.56 -28.20 -0.24
N ALA A 223 7.71 -28.18 -1.27
CA ALA A 223 6.70 -29.20 -1.52
C ALA A 223 7.28 -30.62 -1.74
N PRO A 224 6.58 -31.69 -1.32
CA PRO A 224 6.86 -33.06 -1.75
C PRO A 224 7.02 -33.16 -3.27
N GLY A 225 8.05 -33.86 -3.73
CA GLY A 225 8.37 -34.01 -5.15
C GLY A 225 8.68 -32.69 -5.90
N LYS A 226 8.73 -31.53 -5.21
CA LYS A 226 8.70 -30.18 -5.78
C LYS A 226 7.45 -29.92 -6.65
N SER A 227 6.31 -30.47 -6.24
CA SER A 227 5.05 -30.26 -6.95
C SER A 227 4.57 -28.81 -6.88
N THR A 228 4.11 -28.28 -8.01
CA THR A 228 3.46 -26.97 -8.10
C THR A 228 1.97 -27.00 -7.72
N THR A 229 1.41 -28.17 -7.42
CA THR A 229 -0.01 -28.32 -7.03
C THR A 229 -0.23 -28.61 -5.55
N THR A 230 0.83 -28.77 -4.74
CA THR A 230 0.65 -29.08 -3.31
C THR A 230 -0.03 -27.95 -2.54
N SER A 231 0.22 -26.69 -2.88
CA SER A 231 -0.44 -25.54 -2.24
C SER A 231 -1.88 -25.28 -2.70
N GLU A 232 -2.42 -26.04 -3.68
CA GLU A 232 -3.81 -25.85 -4.13
C GLU A 232 -4.84 -26.21 -3.03
N ILE A 233 -4.48 -27.11 -2.10
CA ILE A 233 -5.29 -27.35 -0.89
C ILE A 233 -5.28 -26.13 0.04
N GLU A 234 -4.17 -25.40 0.11
CA GLU A 234 -4.02 -24.21 0.96
C GLU A 234 -4.77 -23.02 0.37
N TYR A 235 -4.77 -22.84 -0.95
CA TYR A 235 -5.62 -21.87 -1.64
C TYR A 235 -7.11 -22.19 -1.48
N ALA A 236 -7.50 -23.46 -1.63
CA ALA A 236 -8.88 -23.89 -1.36
C ALA A 236 -9.30 -23.59 0.09
N GLY A 237 -8.39 -23.75 1.07
CA GLY A 237 -8.60 -23.33 2.45
C GLY A 237 -8.69 -21.81 2.63
N TYR A 238 -7.72 -21.06 2.11
CA TYR A 238 -7.61 -19.61 2.22
C TYR A 238 -8.83 -18.85 1.66
N LEU A 239 -9.34 -19.30 0.51
CA LEU A 239 -10.48 -18.70 -0.20
C LEU A 239 -11.84 -19.26 0.25
N SER A 240 -11.89 -20.31 1.07
CA SER A 240 -13.15 -20.89 1.59
C SER A 240 -14.02 -20.05 2.54
N PRO A 241 -13.53 -19.02 3.27
CA PRO A 241 -14.36 -18.26 4.20
C PRO A 241 -15.49 -17.49 3.48
N GLU A 242 -16.74 -17.71 3.88
CA GLU A 242 -17.93 -17.05 3.30
C GLU A 242 -17.81 -15.52 3.25
N ALA A 243 -17.10 -14.91 4.22
CA ALA A 243 -16.83 -13.48 4.25
C ALA A 243 -16.15 -12.97 2.96
N LEU A 244 -15.25 -13.76 2.35
CA LEU A 244 -14.54 -13.37 1.11
C LEU A 244 -15.44 -13.33 -0.13
N THR A 245 -16.66 -13.86 -0.05
CA THR A 245 -17.68 -13.71 -1.13
C THR A 245 -18.31 -12.31 -1.17
N ALA A 246 -18.03 -11.47 -0.15
CA ALA A 246 -18.54 -10.11 -0.04
C ALA A 246 -17.46 -9.07 0.34
N LEU A 247 -16.31 -9.53 0.86
CA LEU A 247 -15.21 -8.69 1.35
C LEU A 247 -13.95 -8.90 0.49
N PRO A 248 -13.55 -7.91 -0.32
CA PRO A 248 -12.40 -8.04 -1.22
C PRO A 248 -11.06 -7.93 -0.46
N VAL A 249 -10.03 -8.60 -0.98
CA VAL A 249 -8.68 -8.64 -0.40
C VAL A 249 -7.65 -8.14 -1.41
N ALA A 250 -6.88 -7.14 -0.99
CA ALA A 250 -5.68 -6.68 -1.67
C ALA A 250 -4.45 -7.38 -1.05
N THR A 251 -3.90 -8.36 -1.77
CA THR A 251 -2.79 -9.21 -1.30
C THR A 251 -1.44 -8.65 -1.73
N THR A 252 -0.48 -8.55 -0.82
CA THR A 252 0.94 -8.45 -1.15
C THR A 252 1.52 -9.86 -1.35
N VAL A 253 2.62 -10.00 -2.08
CA VAL A 253 3.34 -11.27 -2.24
C VAL A 253 4.29 -11.48 -1.06
N GLY A 254 4.17 -12.60 -0.35
CA GLY A 254 5.13 -13.05 0.65
C GLY A 254 6.11 -14.10 0.15
N ASN A 255 7.07 -14.48 1.00
CA ASN A 255 8.12 -15.42 0.60
C ASN A 255 7.65 -16.88 0.47
N HIS A 256 6.43 -17.20 0.88
CA HIS A 256 5.78 -18.49 0.64
C HIS A 256 4.94 -18.51 -0.63
N ASP A 257 4.44 -17.35 -1.09
CA ASP A 257 3.69 -17.22 -2.34
C ASP A 257 4.62 -17.18 -3.58
N ALA A 258 5.86 -16.70 -3.40
CA ALA A 258 6.71 -16.17 -4.47
C ALA A 258 7.35 -17.15 -5.48
N ASP A 259 7.40 -18.46 -5.21
CA ASP A 259 8.11 -19.43 -6.07
C ASP A 259 7.21 -20.33 -6.93
N ASN A 260 5.91 -20.00 -7.00
CA ASN A 260 4.92 -20.76 -7.75
C ASN A 260 3.86 -19.84 -8.39
N ALA A 261 3.51 -20.09 -9.65
CA ALA A 261 2.58 -19.24 -10.41
C ALA A 261 1.15 -19.21 -9.87
N ASN A 262 0.80 -20.12 -8.93
CA ASN A 262 -0.53 -20.23 -8.33
C ASN A 262 -1.04 -18.90 -7.75
N TYR A 263 -0.17 -18.04 -7.20
CA TYR A 263 -0.55 -16.70 -6.74
C TYR A 263 -1.20 -15.88 -7.87
N GLN A 264 -0.55 -15.81 -9.05
CA GLN A 264 -1.12 -15.14 -10.22
C GLN A 264 -2.38 -15.83 -10.75
N TYR A 265 -2.52 -17.13 -10.56
CA TYR A 265 -3.68 -17.86 -11.04
C TYR A 265 -4.91 -17.67 -10.12
N HIS A 266 -4.70 -17.47 -8.81
CA HIS A 266 -5.75 -17.28 -7.82
C HIS A 266 -6.13 -15.83 -7.54
N PHE A 267 -5.30 -14.84 -7.89
CA PHE A 267 -5.59 -13.41 -7.68
C PHE A 267 -5.59 -12.59 -8.98
N ASN A 268 -6.44 -11.57 -9.04
CA ASN A 268 -6.41 -10.54 -10.06
C ASN A 268 -6.22 -9.19 -9.38
N VAL A 269 -5.06 -8.54 -9.59
CA VAL A 269 -4.68 -7.30 -8.92
C VAL A 269 -4.65 -6.14 -9.94
N PRO A 270 -5.16 -4.95 -9.57
CA PRO A 270 -5.22 -3.79 -10.45
C PRO A 270 -3.83 -3.18 -10.67
N ASN A 271 -3.64 -2.53 -11.84
CA ASN A 271 -2.44 -1.75 -12.18
C ASN A 271 -1.08 -2.46 -11.95
N LEU A 272 -1.03 -3.79 -12.17
CA LEU A 272 0.19 -4.58 -12.04
C LEU A 272 1.33 -4.05 -12.94
N SER A 273 2.49 -3.86 -12.33
CA SER A 273 3.73 -3.41 -12.98
C SER A 273 4.63 -4.59 -13.36
N ASN A 274 5.58 -4.33 -14.27
CA ASN A 274 6.73 -5.21 -14.51
C ASN A 274 7.94 -4.84 -13.64
N LEU A 275 7.88 -3.73 -12.88
CA LEU A 275 8.90 -3.35 -11.91
C LEU A 275 8.72 -4.18 -10.64
N GLY A 276 9.82 -4.72 -10.09
CA GLY A 276 9.78 -5.64 -8.95
C GLY A 276 9.28 -7.04 -9.33
N ASP A 277 9.21 -7.37 -10.62
CA ASP A 277 8.79 -8.70 -11.07
C ASP A 277 9.88 -9.74 -10.82
N ASN A 278 9.62 -10.66 -9.89
CA ASN A 278 10.50 -11.78 -9.60
C ASN A 278 10.52 -12.87 -10.71
N GLY A 279 9.81 -12.65 -11.81
CA GLY A 279 9.72 -13.53 -12.98
C GLY A 279 8.85 -14.76 -12.79
N THR A 280 8.11 -14.84 -11.66
CA THR A 280 7.25 -15.98 -11.31
C THR A 280 5.84 -15.56 -10.92
N VAL A 281 5.70 -14.51 -10.09
CA VAL A 281 4.39 -14.06 -9.57
C VAL A 281 4.02 -12.61 -9.89
N GLY A 282 4.84 -11.89 -10.65
CA GLY A 282 4.55 -10.52 -11.11
C GLY A 282 5.24 -9.47 -10.25
N GLY A 283 5.15 -8.20 -10.67
CA GLY A 283 5.78 -7.08 -9.98
C GLY A 283 4.91 -6.38 -8.95
N ASP A 284 5.32 -5.15 -8.65
CA ASP A 284 4.60 -4.22 -7.78
C ASP A 284 3.25 -3.81 -8.39
N TYR A 285 2.27 -3.44 -7.57
CA TYR A 285 0.99 -2.93 -8.06
C TYR A 285 0.40 -1.85 -7.15
N TYR A 286 -0.62 -1.15 -7.63
CA TYR A 286 -1.27 -0.09 -6.85
C TYR A 286 -2.76 0.02 -7.12
N PHE A 287 -3.48 0.61 -6.18
CA PHE A 287 -4.84 1.09 -6.39
C PHE A 287 -5.10 2.33 -5.54
N THR A 288 -6.16 3.05 -5.87
CA THR A 288 -6.65 4.17 -5.07
C THR A 288 -7.97 3.79 -4.40
N TYR A 289 -8.25 4.36 -3.23
CA TYR A 289 -9.58 4.25 -2.62
C TYR A 289 -9.86 5.53 -1.84
N GLY A 290 -10.79 6.35 -2.33
CA GLY A 290 -10.91 7.74 -1.87
C GLY A 290 -9.57 8.48 -1.95
N ASP A 291 -9.22 9.24 -0.91
CA ASP A 291 -7.98 10.03 -0.85
C ASP A 291 -6.69 9.20 -0.59
N VAL A 292 -6.74 7.87 -0.61
CA VAL A 292 -5.59 7.00 -0.32
C VAL A 292 -5.03 6.34 -1.56
N LEU A 293 -3.72 6.48 -1.77
CA LEU A 293 -2.93 5.65 -2.67
C LEU A 293 -2.34 4.48 -1.90
N PHE A 294 -2.67 3.25 -2.31
CA PHE A 294 -2.07 2.02 -1.82
C PHE A 294 -1.06 1.48 -2.84
N MET A 295 0.17 1.20 -2.40
CA MET A 295 1.23 0.61 -3.22
C MET A 295 1.71 -0.69 -2.57
N MET A 296 1.70 -1.79 -3.33
CA MET A 296 2.16 -3.09 -2.89
C MET A 296 3.47 -3.42 -3.58
N LEU A 297 4.50 -3.68 -2.79
CA LEU A 297 5.84 -3.99 -3.27
C LEU A 297 6.09 -5.49 -3.18
N ASN A 298 6.42 -6.13 -4.29
CA ASN A 298 6.86 -7.51 -4.32
C ASN A 298 8.36 -7.60 -3.94
N THR A 299 8.68 -7.38 -2.68
CA THR A 299 10.06 -7.46 -2.15
C THR A 299 10.63 -8.88 -2.09
N GLN A 300 10.04 -9.81 -2.84
CA GLN A 300 10.60 -11.11 -3.18
C GLN A 300 11.42 -11.07 -4.46
N ASP A 301 11.27 -10.01 -5.27
CA ASP A 301 12.42 -9.46 -5.98
C ASP A 301 13.27 -8.59 -5.03
N THR A 302 14.58 -8.56 -5.27
CA THR A 302 15.53 -7.83 -4.42
C THR A 302 16.04 -6.53 -5.08
N ASN A 303 15.53 -6.15 -6.25
CA ASN A 303 15.97 -4.96 -6.96
C ASN A 303 15.26 -3.71 -6.42
N SER A 304 15.72 -3.21 -5.28
CA SER A 304 15.16 -1.99 -4.66
C SER A 304 15.10 -0.79 -5.60
N ALA A 305 15.93 -0.71 -6.65
CA ALA A 305 15.85 0.36 -7.65
C ALA A 305 14.54 0.33 -8.45
N GLU A 306 14.00 -0.85 -8.75
CA GLU A 306 12.71 -0.99 -9.46
C GLU A 306 11.53 -0.60 -8.56
N HIS A 307 11.54 -1.04 -7.29
CA HIS A 307 10.55 -0.58 -6.31
C HIS A 307 10.58 0.95 -6.13
N ILE A 308 11.78 1.53 -6.08
CA ILE A 308 11.97 2.99 -6.00
C ILE A 308 11.41 3.68 -7.25
N GLU A 309 11.70 3.18 -8.45
CA GLU A 309 11.13 3.70 -9.69
C GLU A 309 9.59 3.56 -9.72
N PHE A 310 9.05 2.45 -9.25
CA PHE A 310 7.61 2.22 -9.14
C PHE A 310 6.95 3.24 -8.21
N ILE A 311 7.45 3.42 -6.99
CA ILE A 311 6.93 4.41 -6.02
C ILE A 311 6.96 5.82 -6.64
N GLN A 312 8.05 6.20 -7.29
CA GLN A 312 8.20 7.51 -7.94
C GLN A 312 7.15 7.73 -9.04
N ASN A 313 7.01 6.76 -9.94
CA ASN A 313 6.07 6.84 -11.06
C ASN A 313 4.62 6.82 -10.58
N THR A 314 4.29 5.98 -9.60
CA THR A 314 2.93 5.81 -9.08
C THR A 314 2.47 7.02 -8.26
N ILE A 315 3.33 7.58 -7.39
CA ILE A 315 3.00 8.82 -6.66
C ILE A 315 2.88 10.01 -7.62
N SER A 316 3.72 10.10 -8.65
CA SER A 316 3.64 11.19 -9.64
C SER A 316 2.36 11.15 -10.49
N LYS A 317 1.79 9.96 -10.72
CA LYS A 317 0.51 9.78 -11.43
C LYS A 317 -0.71 10.03 -10.55
N ASN A 318 -0.57 9.89 -9.23
CA ASN A 318 -1.65 10.00 -8.25
C ASN A 318 -1.29 11.11 -7.24
N SER A 319 -0.89 12.29 -7.74
CA SER A 319 -0.47 13.44 -6.94
C SER A 319 -1.52 13.93 -5.94
N ASP A 320 -2.78 13.66 -6.28
CA ASP A 320 -3.96 14.23 -5.62
C ASP A 320 -4.34 13.41 -4.37
N CYS A 321 -3.87 12.15 -4.27
CA CYS A 321 -4.06 11.31 -3.09
C CYS A 321 -3.33 11.87 -1.87
N LYS A 322 -4.10 12.26 -0.85
CA LYS A 322 -3.61 12.88 0.38
C LYS A 322 -2.83 11.89 1.24
N TRP A 323 -3.30 10.65 1.31
CA TRP A 323 -2.69 9.56 2.06
C TRP A 323 -1.91 8.64 1.15
N LYS A 324 -0.75 8.17 1.63
CA LYS A 324 0.11 7.23 0.90
C LYS A 324 0.47 6.06 1.81
N VAL A 325 0.00 4.87 1.44
CA VAL A 325 0.21 3.62 2.18
C VAL A 325 1.05 2.68 1.32
N VAL A 326 2.16 2.18 1.87
CA VAL A 326 2.95 1.13 1.24
C VAL A 326 2.74 -0.18 2.00
N THR A 327 2.58 -1.29 1.29
CA THR A 327 2.58 -2.64 1.87
C THR A 327 3.71 -3.45 1.24
N LEU A 328 4.52 -4.09 2.07
CA LEU A 328 5.56 -5.05 1.67
C LEU A 328 5.54 -6.21 2.66
N HIS A 329 5.94 -7.41 2.27
CA HIS A 329 5.87 -8.55 3.18
C HIS A 329 6.94 -8.47 4.29
N GLN A 330 8.19 -8.22 3.90
CA GLN A 330 9.35 -8.26 4.78
C GLN A 330 9.27 -7.21 5.90
N ASP A 331 9.45 -7.62 7.15
CA ASP A 331 9.34 -6.70 8.28
C ASP A 331 10.56 -5.80 8.47
N ILE A 332 10.54 -4.67 7.76
CA ILE A 332 11.64 -3.71 7.82
C ILE A 332 11.74 -2.96 9.15
N TYR A 333 10.76 -2.97 10.07
CA TYR A 333 10.86 -2.28 11.37
C TYR A 333 10.19 -3.04 12.54
N GLY A 334 10.38 -4.36 12.55
CA GLY A 334 9.75 -5.28 13.49
C GLY A 334 10.37 -5.45 14.87
N SER A 335 9.85 -6.46 15.59
CA SER A 335 10.30 -6.83 16.93
C SER A 335 10.25 -8.33 17.25
N ALA A 336 10.26 -9.17 16.23
CA ALA A 336 10.50 -10.61 16.32
C ALA A 336 11.79 -11.00 15.54
N GLU A 337 11.84 -12.24 15.02
CA GLU A 337 13.09 -12.89 14.62
C GLU A 337 13.73 -12.34 13.32
N HIS A 338 12.93 -12.00 12.31
CA HIS A 338 13.43 -11.74 10.95
C HIS A 338 13.71 -10.25 10.70
N SER A 339 13.03 -9.33 11.40
CA SER A 339 13.24 -7.88 11.26
C SER A 339 14.67 -7.39 11.57
N ASN A 340 15.48 -8.21 12.25
CA ASN A 340 16.90 -7.95 12.50
C ASN A 340 17.86 -8.69 11.54
N GLU A 341 17.36 -9.48 10.57
CA GLU A 341 18.23 -10.14 9.58
C GLU A 341 18.95 -9.10 8.69
N PRO A 342 20.27 -9.24 8.42
CA PRO A 342 21.05 -8.21 7.73
C PRO A 342 20.51 -7.78 6.36
N GLU A 343 19.93 -8.71 5.60
CA GLU A 343 19.24 -8.39 4.34
C GLU A 343 17.98 -7.53 4.51
N ILE A 344 17.21 -7.72 5.58
CA ILE A 344 15.96 -6.99 5.84
C ILE A 344 16.28 -5.58 6.34
N VAL A 345 17.35 -5.46 7.15
CA VAL A 345 17.93 -4.17 7.53
C VAL A 345 18.52 -3.43 6.31
N ASN A 346 19.14 -4.13 5.36
CA ASN A 346 19.59 -3.49 4.12
C ASN A 346 18.41 -3.07 3.21
N LEU A 347 17.32 -3.85 3.17
CA LEU A 347 16.08 -3.47 2.48
C LEU A 347 15.42 -2.23 3.12
N ARG A 348 15.38 -2.14 4.46
CA ARG A 348 15.01 -0.94 5.22
C ARG A 348 15.78 0.28 4.72
N TYR A 349 17.11 0.24 4.78
CA TYR A 349 17.94 1.39 4.44
C TYR A 349 17.91 1.76 2.94
N ALA A 350 17.60 0.80 2.06
CA ALA A 350 17.38 1.06 0.64
C ALA A 350 16.04 1.78 0.35
N LEU A 351 14.95 1.39 1.01
CA LEU A 351 13.60 1.88 0.68
C LEU A 351 13.18 3.12 1.48
N THR A 352 13.53 3.21 2.77
CA THR A 352 13.05 4.27 3.67
C THR A 352 13.36 5.70 3.22
N PRO A 353 14.51 6.03 2.59
CA PRO A 353 14.74 7.38 2.05
C PRO A 353 13.78 7.76 0.92
N THR A 354 13.29 6.78 0.16
CA THR A 354 12.28 7.02 -0.88
C THR A 354 10.89 7.21 -0.25
N PHE A 355 10.56 6.41 0.77
CA PHE A 355 9.30 6.58 1.51
C PHE A 355 9.19 7.99 2.13
N GLU A 356 10.25 8.51 2.76
CA GLU A 356 10.24 9.85 3.35
C GLU A 356 10.19 10.93 2.26
N LYS A 357 11.04 10.84 1.24
CA LYS A 357 11.12 11.82 0.15
C LYS A 357 9.79 12.05 -0.57
N TYR A 358 8.96 11.01 -0.69
CA TYR A 358 7.66 11.09 -1.37
C TYR A 358 6.45 11.11 -0.42
N GLY A 359 6.69 11.27 0.89
CA GLY A 359 5.64 11.50 1.88
C GLY A 359 4.71 10.31 2.10
N VAL A 360 5.26 9.09 2.18
CA VAL A 360 4.53 7.90 2.64
C VAL A 360 4.17 8.09 4.12
N ASP A 361 2.90 7.90 4.46
CA ASP A 361 2.38 8.08 5.82
C ASP A 361 2.56 6.82 6.67
N VAL A 362 2.21 5.68 6.08
CA VAL A 362 2.17 4.38 6.75
C VAL A 362 2.77 3.30 5.85
N VAL A 363 3.61 2.46 6.45
CA VAL A 363 4.15 1.24 5.86
C VAL A 363 3.64 0.04 6.64
N LEU A 364 3.12 -0.95 5.92
CA LEU A 364 2.44 -2.13 6.44
C LEU A 364 3.25 -3.40 6.13
N THR A 365 3.55 -4.21 7.15
CA THR A 365 4.42 -5.41 7.06
C THR A 365 3.82 -6.66 7.70
N GLY A 366 4.32 -7.85 7.30
CA GLY A 366 3.99 -9.16 7.87
C GLY A 366 5.29 -9.86 8.28
N HIS A 367 5.45 -11.14 7.95
CA HIS A 367 6.68 -11.93 8.03
C HIS A 367 7.22 -12.21 9.44
N ASP A 368 7.13 -11.28 10.39
CA ASP A 368 7.60 -11.43 11.78
C ASP A 368 6.55 -12.09 12.70
N HIS A 369 5.36 -12.50 12.19
CA HIS A 369 4.27 -13.24 12.87
C HIS A 369 3.83 -12.73 14.26
N ALA A 370 4.31 -11.56 14.68
CA ALA A 370 4.05 -10.90 15.94
C ALA A 370 3.64 -9.45 15.66
N TYR A 371 2.76 -8.90 16.51
CA TYR A 371 2.32 -7.52 16.32
C TYR A 371 3.43 -6.54 16.73
N SER A 372 3.69 -5.55 15.88
CA SER A 372 4.65 -4.49 16.16
C SER A 372 4.14 -3.16 15.58
N ARG A 373 4.36 -2.07 16.33
CA ARG A 373 4.08 -0.70 15.87
C ARG A 373 5.25 0.20 16.25
N SER A 374 5.79 0.90 15.26
CA SER A 374 6.85 1.87 15.49
C SER A 374 6.33 3.18 16.09
N LYS A 375 7.27 4.00 16.55
CA LYS A 375 7.12 5.47 16.62
C LYS A 375 7.18 6.03 15.19
N PHE A 376 6.85 7.30 14.99
CA PHE A 376 7.09 7.94 13.69
C PHE A 376 8.60 8.09 13.45
N LEU A 377 9.11 7.52 12.35
CA LEU A 377 10.54 7.49 12.03
C LEU A 377 10.83 8.28 10.75
N LYS A 378 11.93 9.03 10.75
CA LYS A 378 12.52 9.58 9.52
C LYS A 378 13.40 8.54 8.84
N ALA A 379 13.74 8.77 7.58
CA ALA A 379 14.80 7.99 6.98
C ALA A 379 16.16 8.43 7.54
N ASP A 380 17.18 7.62 7.29
CA ASP A 380 18.54 8.04 7.56
C ASP A 380 18.96 9.17 6.64
N SER A 381 19.68 10.16 7.21
CA SER A 381 20.27 11.27 6.48
C SER A 381 21.38 10.83 5.50
N GLU A 382 21.90 9.62 5.67
CA GLU A 382 22.88 8.97 4.80
C GLU A 382 22.42 7.53 4.50
N VAL A 383 22.65 7.05 3.27
CA VAL A 383 22.33 5.65 2.91
C VAL A 383 23.25 4.72 3.70
N LYS A 384 22.67 4.00 4.67
CA LYS A 384 23.34 2.97 5.46
C LYS A 384 23.34 1.63 4.73
N GLU A 385 24.41 0.85 4.93
CA GLU A 385 24.46 -0.58 4.62
C GLU A 385 25.10 -1.29 5.81
N VAL A 386 24.51 -2.39 6.26
CA VAL A 386 25.07 -3.25 7.30
C VAL A 386 25.75 -4.47 6.69
N THR A 387 27.00 -4.69 7.09
CA THR A 387 27.75 -5.90 6.77
C THR A 387 27.83 -6.79 8.01
N TYR A 388 26.89 -7.72 8.13
CA TYR A 388 26.96 -8.81 9.11
C TYR A 388 26.61 -10.13 8.43
N ASN A 389 27.27 -11.22 8.81
CA ASN A 389 27.11 -12.48 8.09
C ASN A 389 25.79 -13.16 8.46
N LYS A 390 24.89 -13.36 7.49
CA LYS A 390 23.58 -14.04 7.68
C LYS A 390 23.67 -15.37 8.45
N LYS A 391 24.69 -16.18 8.18
CA LYS A 391 24.86 -17.48 8.86
C LYS A 391 25.24 -17.30 10.32
N ASP A 392 26.16 -16.37 10.61
CA ASP A 392 26.60 -16.09 11.97
C ASP A 392 25.47 -15.38 12.75
N PHE A 393 24.67 -14.52 12.09
CA PHE A 393 23.45 -13.93 12.65
C PHE A 393 22.47 -15.01 13.09
N LYS A 394 22.09 -15.92 12.20
CA LYS A 394 21.13 -16.99 12.55
C LYS A 394 21.65 -17.89 13.67
N ALA A 395 22.95 -18.19 13.70
CA ALA A 395 23.56 -18.97 14.79
C ALA A 395 23.57 -18.22 16.14
N MET A 396 23.73 -16.90 16.14
CA MET A 396 23.67 -16.08 17.36
C MET A 396 22.23 -15.81 17.80
N LEU A 397 21.31 -15.55 16.87
CA LEU A 397 19.88 -15.42 17.14
C LEU A 397 19.33 -16.71 17.74
N GLU A 398 19.53 -17.87 17.09
CA GLU A 398 19.14 -19.19 17.60
C GLU A 398 19.66 -19.39 19.04
N LYS A 399 20.94 -19.10 19.28
CA LYS A 399 21.53 -19.18 20.63
C LYS A 399 20.85 -18.25 21.64
N ASP A 400 20.55 -17.01 21.24
CA ASP A 400 20.01 -15.94 22.09
C ASP A 400 18.53 -16.14 22.46
N VAL A 401 17.73 -16.68 21.53
CA VAL A 401 16.28 -16.89 21.70
C VAL A 401 15.90 -18.30 22.14
N ASN A 402 16.76 -19.31 21.94
CA ASN A 402 16.44 -20.71 22.25
C ASN A 402 15.97 -20.92 23.70
N TYR A 403 14.72 -21.35 23.83
CA TYR A 403 14.10 -21.76 25.07
C TYR A 403 14.00 -23.30 25.14
N SER A 404 14.52 -23.87 26.22
CA SER A 404 14.56 -25.33 26.46
C SER A 404 13.85 -25.77 27.75
N GLY A 405 13.00 -24.89 28.31
CA GLY A 405 12.20 -25.17 29.50
C GLY A 405 10.81 -25.76 29.18
N GLU A 406 9.97 -25.85 30.20
CA GLU A 406 8.56 -26.25 30.07
C GLU A 406 7.65 -25.01 30.11
N GLY A 407 6.76 -24.86 29.12
CA GLY A 407 5.78 -23.79 29.02
C GLY A 407 6.03 -22.85 27.84
N THR A 408 5.06 -21.98 27.58
CA THR A 408 5.16 -20.92 26.56
C THR A 408 5.73 -19.65 27.18
N ILE A 409 6.62 -18.98 26.45
CA ILE A 409 6.99 -17.58 26.68
C ILE A 409 6.46 -16.77 25.48
N TYR A 410 6.35 -15.45 25.63
CA TYR A 410 5.98 -14.53 24.53
C TYR A 410 7.10 -13.51 24.24
N THR A 411 8.25 -13.71 24.87
CA THR A 411 9.45 -12.89 24.75
C THR A 411 10.62 -13.77 25.11
N ALA A 412 11.59 -13.86 24.21
CA ALA A 412 12.69 -14.82 24.31
C ALA A 412 13.60 -14.56 25.55
N PRO A 413 14.36 -15.56 26.03
CA PRO A 413 15.03 -15.55 27.34
C PRO A 413 16.30 -14.68 27.43
N GLN A 414 16.76 -14.09 26.33
CA GLN A 414 17.99 -13.29 26.24
C GLN A 414 19.23 -14.09 26.69
N ASN A 415 19.54 -15.22 26.06
CA ASN A 415 20.65 -16.06 26.51
C ASN A 415 22.02 -15.37 26.36
N ILE A 416 22.19 -14.44 25.41
CA ILE A 416 23.40 -13.63 25.25
C ILE A 416 23.30 -12.37 26.14
N LYS A 417 24.24 -12.20 27.07
CA LYS A 417 24.24 -11.09 28.05
C LYS A 417 25.20 -9.98 27.65
N ASP A 418 24.86 -8.75 28.03
CA ASP A 418 25.59 -7.54 27.63
C ASP A 418 27.01 -7.46 28.23
N ASP A 419 27.29 -8.23 29.29
CA ASP A 419 28.60 -8.40 29.92
C ASP A 419 29.41 -9.60 29.37
N THR A 420 28.99 -10.17 28.24
CA THR A 420 29.68 -11.30 27.61
C THR A 420 31.12 -10.98 27.20
N THR A 421 31.94 -12.03 27.20
CA THR A 421 33.37 -11.99 26.83
C THR A 421 33.67 -12.84 25.58
N ASP A 422 32.66 -13.47 24.98
CA ASP A 422 32.80 -14.15 23.69
C ASP A 422 32.76 -13.11 22.56
N SER A 423 33.80 -13.08 21.73
CA SER A 423 33.95 -12.08 20.66
C SER A 423 32.85 -12.16 19.59
N SER A 424 32.23 -13.33 19.41
CA SER A 424 31.15 -13.55 18.44
C SER A 424 29.83 -13.01 18.98
N GLU A 425 29.58 -13.24 20.27
CA GLU A 425 28.44 -12.64 20.98
C GLU A 425 28.56 -11.11 21.04
N GLN A 426 29.76 -10.58 21.33
CA GLN A 426 30.03 -9.14 21.31
C GLN A 426 29.74 -8.54 19.92
N ALA A 427 30.23 -9.14 18.84
CA ALA A 427 29.95 -8.67 17.48
C ALA A 427 28.45 -8.72 17.12
N TYR A 428 27.70 -9.72 17.61
CA TYR A 428 26.25 -9.78 17.46
C TYR A 428 25.53 -8.67 18.23
N LEU A 429 25.93 -8.39 19.47
CA LEU A 429 25.38 -7.29 20.26
C LEU A 429 25.74 -5.91 19.69
N GLU A 430 26.94 -5.74 19.14
CA GLU A 430 27.36 -4.53 18.42
C GLU A 430 26.51 -4.31 17.16
N TYR A 431 26.24 -5.38 16.40
CA TYR A 431 25.32 -5.35 15.26
C TYR A 431 23.90 -4.99 15.67
N LEU A 432 23.31 -5.67 16.66
CA LEU A 432 21.97 -5.34 17.16
C LEU A 432 21.88 -3.89 17.65
N ASN A 433 22.94 -3.37 18.29
CA ASN A 433 22.97 -1.99 18.77
C ASN A 433 23.07 -0.93 17.65
N SER A 434 23.69 -1.24 16.51
CA SER A 434 23.84 -0.29 15.40
C SER A 434 22.54 -0.10 14.61
N ILE A 435 21.70 -1.14 14.52
CA ILE A 435 20.41 -1.15 13.81
C ILE A 435 19.22 -0.65 14.65
N MET A 436 19.51 0.00 15.79
CA MET A 436 18.51 0.52 16.73
C MET A 436 17.86 1.84 16.25
N ASP A 437 18.46 2.50 15.26
CA ASP A 437 17.98 3.72 14.58
C ASP A 437 17.44 4.81 15.54
N LYS A 438 18.15 5.01 16.66
CA LYS A 438 17.78 5.92 17.76
C LYS A 438 17.59 7.37 17.30
N ASP A 439 18.43 7.82 16.37
CA ASP A 439 18.46 9.19 15.88
C ASP A 439 17.35 9.48 14.85
N ASN A 440 16.65 8.45 14.37
CA ASN A 440 15.60 8.55 13.36
C ASN A 440 14.20 8.73 13.99
N ILE A 441 14.09 8.54 15.31
CA ILE A 441 12.84 8.66 16.06
C ILE A 441 12.45 10.13 16.17
N THR A 442 11.24 10.46 15.76
CA THR A 442 10.69 11.82 15.90
C THR A 442 10.08 12.07 17.28
N ASP A 443 10.02 13.35 17.68
CA ASP A 443 9.33 13.79 18.90
C ASP A 443 7.80 13.64 18.81
N ASP A 444 7.25 13.39 17.62
CA ASP A 444 5.81 13.29 17.30
C ASP A 444 5.16 11.99 17.86
N SER A 445 5.86 11.22 18.71
CA SER A 445 5.52 9.86 19.13
C SER A 445 4.43 9.77 20.20
N THR A 446 3.24 10.32 19.92
CA THR A 446 2.02 10.16 20.74
C THR A 446 0.96 9.32 20.00
N SER A 447 -0.12 8.95 20.70
CA SER A 447 -1.30 8.29 20.10
C SER A 447 -2.16 9.22 19.22
N TYR A 448 -1.83 10.52 19.12
CA TYR A 448 -2.51 11.49 18.26
C TYR A 448 -1.49 12.42 17.58
N ALA A 449 -1.14 12.12 16.34
CA ALA A 449 -0.14 12.86 15.56
C ALA A 449 -0.78 13.80 14.54
N ILE A 450 -0.29 15.03 14.45
CA ILE A 450 -0.75 16.06 13.50
C ILE A 450 0.36 16.30 12.49
N ASN A 451 0.11 15.93 11.24
CA ASN A 451 1.05 15.99 10.11
C ASN A 451 2.48 15.55 10.50
N PRO A 452 2.64 14.31 11.05
CA PRO A 452 3.90 13.87 11.63
C PRO A 452 5.03 13.96 10.62
N SER A 453 6.20 14.38 11.09
CA SER A 453 7.36 14.57 10.23
C SER A 453 8.10 13.28 9.87
N GLY A 454 7.57 12.12 10.27
CA GLY A 454 8.11 10.79 10.01
C GLY A 454 7.00 9.77 9.75
N ILE A 455 7.40 8.58 9.37
CA ILE A 455 6.57 7.50 8.82
C ILE A 455 6.22 6.51 9.93
N LEU A 456 4.98 6.00 9.92
CA LEU A 456 4.56 4.89 10.78
C LEU A 456 4.85 3.54 10.12
N TYR A 457 5.39 2.60 10.88
CA TYR A 457 5.53 1.19 10.48
C TYR A 457 4.65 0.31 11.37
N LEU A 458 3.92 -0.62 10.77
CA LEU A 458 2.97 -1.50 11.44
C LEU A 458 3.12 -2.94 10.92
N THR A 459 3.66 -3.81 11.76
CA THR A 459 3.69 -5.26 11.53
C THR A 459 2.41 -5.89 12.04
N ALA A 460 1.71 -6.64 11.19
CA ALA A 460 0.65 -7.52 11.63
C ALA A 460 1.23 -8.87 12.09
N GLY A 461 0.66 -9.44 13.16
CA GLY A 461 0.89 -10.84 13.51
C GLY A 461 0.06 -11.79 12.64
N SER A 462 0.24 -13.10 12.81
CA SER A 462 -0.58 -14.07 12.07
C SER A 462 -2.08 -13.86 12.31
N SER A 463 -2.83 -13.87 11.22
CA SER A 463 -4.28 -13.62 11.21
C SER A 463 -5.13 -14.89 11.15
N SER A 464 -4.52 -16.03 10.82
CA SER A 464 -5.11 -17.37 10.98
C SER A 464 -4.63 -18.06 12.27
N GLY A 465 -3.52 -17.60 12.85
CA GLY A 465 -2.84 -18.33 13.92
C GLY A 465 -2.21 -19.65 13.48
N SER A 466 -1.91 -19.81 12.18
CA SER A 466 -1.20 -20.98 11.67
C SER A 466 0.22 -21.10 12.23
N LYS A 467 0.83 -19.96 12.59
CA LYS A 467 2.14 -19.86 13.24
C LYS A 467 2.33 -18.54 13.97
N TYR A 468 3.05 -18.54 15.09
CA TYR A 468 3.52 -17.35 15.81
C TYR A 468 5.05 -17.32 15.92
N TYR A 469 5.60 -16.13 16.21
CA TYR A 469 6.98 -15.95 16.68
C TYR A 469 7.01 -15.20 18.01
N ASP A 470 7.99 -15.56 18.83
CA ASP A 470 8.35 -14.87 20.07
C ASP A 470 8.90 -13.47 19.80
N LEU A 471 8.61 -12.52 20.70
CA LEU A 471 9.23 -11.20 20.66
C LEU A 471 10.73 -11.32 21.01
N VAL A 472 11.62 -10.67 20.26
CA VAL A 472 13.05 -10.68 20.59
C VAL A 472 13.29 -10.02 21.96
N PRO A 473 14.26 -10.49 22.75
CA PRO A 473 14.44 -10.03 24.13
C PRO A 473 14.76 -8.53 24.22
N ARG A 474 15.57 -8.03 23.28
CA ARG A 474 15.98 -6.62 23.22
C ARG A 474 14.99 -5.86 22.32
N GLN A 475 14.03 -5.18 22.92
CA GLN A 475 13.12 -4.29 22.21
C GLN A 475 13.90 -3.17 21.51
N GLN A 476 13.69 -3.01 20.21
CA GLN A 476 14.35 -1.97 19.43
C GLN A 476 13.78 -0.58 19.77
N SER A 477 14.62 0.46 19.77
CA SER A 477 14.24 1.79 20.28
C SER A 477 13.14 2.48 19.48
N TYR A 478 12.97 2.11 18.20
CA TYR A 478 11.90 2.59 17.34
C TYR A 478 10.53 1.98 17.66
N ILE A 479 10.45 0.86 18.38
CA ILE A 479 9.17 0.22 18.72
C ILE A 479 8.43 1.02 19.79
N ALA A 480 7.21 1.45 19.46
CA ALA A 480 6.28 2.08 20.40
C ALA A 480 5.48 1.04 21.18
N ASN A 481 4.99 0.00 20.50
CA ASN A 481 4.30 -1.13 21.10
C ASN A 481 4.61 -2.43 20.33
N ARG A 482 4.58 -3.56 21.03
CA ARG A 482 4.74 -4.90 20.45
C ARG A 482 3.99 -5.92 21.28
N TRP A 483 3.42 -6.94 20.63
CA TRP A 483 2.55 -7.89 21.31
C TRP A 483 2.54 -9.27 20.66
N GLN A 484 2.58 -10.29 21.50
CA GLN A 484 2.35 -11.70 21.16
C GLN A 484 1.72 -12.39 22.36
N GLU A 485 0.69 -13.23 22.15
CA GLU A 485 0.16 -14.17 23.15
C GLU A 485 -0.44 -15.44 22.49
N ASP A 486 0.09 -15.86 21.33
CA ASP A 486 -0.42 -16.99 20.53
C ASP A 486 -1.91 -16.90 20.16
N VAL A 487 -2.41 -15.69 19.88
CA VAL A 487 -3.79 -15.44 19.41
C VAL A 487 -3.76 -14.68 18.09
N PRO A 488 -4.63 -15.01 17.11
CA PRO A 488 -4.64 -14.29 15.85
C PRO A 488 -5.00 -12.82 16.04
N THR A 489 -4.40 -11.95 15.23
CA THR A 489 -4.63 -10.49 15.30
C THR A 489 -5.14 -9.92 14.00
N TYR A 490 -5.83 -8.78 14.09
CA TYR A 490 -6.21 -7.95 12.94
C TYR A 490 -6.26 -6.48 13.36
N SER A 491 -5.94 -5.58 12.43
CA SER A 491 -6.13 -4.14 12.61
C SER A 491 -7.34 -3.66 11.83
N LEU A 492 -8.05 -2.65 12.36
CA LEU A 492 -9.07 -1.88 11.65
C LEU A 492 -8.57 -0.44 11.50
N ILE A 493 -8.45 0.00 10.25
CA ILE A 493 -7.90 1.30 9.88
C ILE A 493 -9.00 2.12 9.22
N ASN A 494 -9.49 3.10 9.97
CA ASN A 494 -10.56 4.01 9.56
C ASN A 494 -9.92 5.22 8.91
N VAL A 495 -10.33 5.57 7.68
CA VAL A 495 -9.76 6.68 6.92
C VAL A 495 -10.84 7.68 6.53
N THR A 496 -10.48 8.96 6.60
CA THR A 496 -11.20 10.10 6.02
C THR A 496 -10.21 10.97 5.23
N GLU A 497 -10.73 11.96 4.51
CA GLU A 497 -9.94 13.03 3.88
C GLU A 497 -8.82 13.61 4.79
N THR A 498 -9.05 13.72 6.10
CA THR A 498 -8.16 14.41 7.04
C THR A 498 -7.60 13.54 8.16
N SER A 499 -8.10 12.32 8.39
CA SER A 499 -7.66 11.44 9.50
C SER A 499 -7.49 9.97 9.10
N MET A 500 -6.50 9.31 9.71
CA MET A 500 -6.33 7.85 9.69
C MET A 500 -6.22 7.32 11.14
N THR A 501 -7.17 6.47 11.55
CA THR A 501 -7.26 5.92 12.91
C THR A 501 -7.09 4.40 12.90
N ILE A 502 -6.08 3.91 13.59
CA ILE A 502 -5.66 2.50 13.65
C ILE A 502 -6.04 1.90 15.00
N ASN A 503 -6.66 0.72 14.98
CA ASN A 503 -6.97 -0.08 16.16
C ASN A 503 -6.62 -1.55 15.91
N THR A 504 -5.82 -2.17 16.76
CA THR A 504 -5.46 -3.59 16.63
C THR A 504 -6.10 -4.45 17.72
N TYR A 505 -6.64 -5.60 17.33
CA TYR A 505 -7.43 -6.49 18.17
C TYR A 505 -6.89 -7.92 18.15
N ARG A 506 -7.07 -8.63 19.27
CA ARG A 506 -6.93 -10.09 19.35
C ARG A 506 -8.28 -10.76 19.12
N THR A 507 -8.31 -11.85 18.35
CA THR A 507 -9.58 -12.45 17.91
C THR A 507 -10.31 -13.25 19.00
N ASN A 508 -9.63 -13.75 20.03
CA ASN A 508 -10.28 -14.62 21.03
C ASN A 508 -11.27 -13.88 21.96
N ASN A 509 -11.18 -12.56 22.10
CA ASN A 509 -12.06 -11.76 22.98
C ASN A 509 -12.36 -10.34 22.50
N ASP A 510 -11.87 -9.93 21.32
CA ASP A 510 -12.04 -8.59 20.73
C ASP A 510 -11.52 -7.42 21.59
N SER A 511 -10.60 -7.69 22.54
CA SER A 511 -9.89 -6.61 23.23
C SER A 511 -8.81 -6.02 22.33
N LYS A 512 -8.59 -4.70 22.45
CA LYS A 512 -7.44 -4.06 21.82
C LYS A 512 -6.13 -4.58 22.43
N ILE A 513 -5.09 -4.70 21.61
CA ILE A 513 -3.72 -5.05 22.03
C ILE A 513 -2.77 -3.84 21.99
N ASP A 514 -3.28 -2.68 21.57
CA ASP A 514 -2.58 -1.41 21.50
C ASP A 514 -3.55 -0.25 21.81
N ASP A 515 -2.99 0.90 22.17
CA ASP A 515 -3.70 2.16 22.17
C ASP A 515 -4.15 2.52 20.75
N THR A 516 -5.24 3.29 20.67
CA THR A 516 -5.71 3.84 19.39
C THR A 516 -4.75 4.89 18.90
N LEU A 517 -4.09 4.66 17.77
CA LEU A 517 -3.28 5.67 17.10
C LEU A 517 -4.15 6.43 16.08
N THR A 518 -4.09 7.75 16.08
CA THR A 518 -4.69 8.59 15.05
C THR A 518 -3.64 9.53 14.45
N ILE A 519 -3.55 9.54 13.12
CA ILE A 519 -2.83 10.54 12.34
C ILE A 519 -3.88 11.49 11.78
N VAL A 520 -3.64 12.80 11.84
CA VAL A 520 -4.44 13.81 11.10
C VAL A 520 -3.54 14.65 10.21
N LYS A 521 -3.98 14.97 8.99
CA LYS A 521 -3.22 15.84 8.06
C LYS A 521 -3.21 17.30 8.51
N THR A 522 -4.26 17.73 9.19
CA THR A 522 -4.40 19.05 9.83
C THR A 522 -5.25 18.90 11.09
N ALA A 523 -4.93 19.63 12.15
CA ALA A 523 -5.79 19.70 13.32
C ALA A 523 -7.09 20.49 13.01
N ASP A 524 -8.17 20.20 13.75
CA ASP A 524 -9.47 20.84 13.52
C ASP A 524 -9.49 22.26 14.08
N ARG A 525 -9.54 23.24 13.17
CA ARG A 525 -9.64 24.68 13.45
C ARG A 525 -11.02 25.28 13.14
N SER A 526 -12.03 24.46 12.85
CA SER A 526 -13.35 24.91 12.38
C SER A 526 -14.04 25.91 13.34
N GLU A 527 -14.01 25.65 14.65
CA GLU A 527 -14.56 26.58 15.65
C GLU A 527 -13.74 27.89 15.76
N LEU A 528 -12.40 27.79 15.63
CA LEU A 528 -11.52 28.95 15.65
C LEU A 528 -11.76 29.84 14.44
N ASP A 529 -11.85 29.26 13.25
CA ASP A 529 -12.06 30.01 12.01
C ASP A 529 -13.44 30.65 11.96
N ALA A 530 -14.49 29.94 12.38
CA ALA A 530 -15.82 30.52 12.56
C ALA A 530 -15.79 31.72 13.54
N LYS A 531 -14.97 31.66 14.59
CA LYS A 531 -14.80 32.75 15.56
C LYS A 531 -14.02 33.92 14.99
N VAL A 532 -12.94 33.67 14.24
CA VAL A 532 -12.15 34.68 13.53
C VAL A 532 -13.04 35.42 12.53
N THR A 533 -13.75 34.69 11.65
CA THR A 533 -14.66 35.27 10.66
C THR A 533 -15.73 36.13 11.32
N ALA A 534 -16.40 35.64 12.38
CA ALA A 534 -17.44 36.40 13.06
C ALA A 534 -16.92 37.74 13.65
N ILE A 535 -15.71 37.76 14.20
CA ILE A 535 -15.11 38.98 14.76
C ILE A 535 -14.62 39.91 13.65
N GLN A 536 -14.01 39.38 12.59
CA GLN A 536 -13.63 40.16 11.41
C GLN A 536 -14.85 40.84 10.77
N ASP A 537 -15.98 40.13 10.65
CA ASP A 537 -17.26 40.68 10.16
C ASP A 537 -17.77 41.81 11.06
N GLU A 538 -17.77 41.63 12.39
CA GLU A 538 -18.17 42.68 13.35
C GLU A 538 -17.29 43.94 13.26
N ILE A 539 -16.01 43.81 12.92
CA ILE A 539 -15.10 44.93 12.67
C ILE A 539 -15.42 45.58 11.32
N ALA A 540 -15.56 44.78 10.26
CA ALA A 540 -15.78 45.24 8.89
C ALA A 540 -17.14 45.93 8.70
N ASN A 541 -18.19 45.44 9.35
CA ASN A 541 -19.53 46.02 9.32
C ASN A 541 -19.74 47.16 10.36
N GLY A 542 -18.75 47.41 11.22
CA GLY A 542 -18.77 48.47 12.23
C GLY A 542 -19.63 48.18 13.47
N THR A 543 -20.02 46.92 13.72
CA THR A 543 -20.66 46.49 14.98
C THR A 543 -19.75 46.75 16.19
N ILE A 544 -18.43 46.61 16.01
CA ILE A 544 -17.42 47.10 16.93
C ILE A 544 -16.42 48.00 16.20
N THR A 545 -16.00 49.10 16.81
CA THR A 545 -14.99 50.00 16.22
C THR A 545 -14.00 50.51 17.25
N GLU A 546 -12.72 50.65 16.87
CA GLU A 546 -11.61 51.09 17.74
C GLU A 546 -11.91 52.36 18.54
N LYS A 547 -12.63 53.31 17.93
CA LYS A 547 -12.99 54.58 18.59
C LYS A 547 -13.81 54.37 19.87
N ASP A 548 -14.56 53.27 19.99
CA ASP A 548 -15.50 53.01 21.08
C ASP A 548 -14.86 52.30 22.29
N TYR A 549 -13.67 51.69 22.12
CA TYR A 549 -13.01 50.81 23.11
C TYR A 549 -11.63 51.30 23.55
N THR A 550 -11.20 50.98 24.77
CA THR A 550 -9.86 51.35 25.26
C THR A 550 -8.79 50.73 24.36
N SER A 551 -7.72 51.48 24.08
CA SER A 551 -6.64 51.01 23.20
C SER A 551 -6.05 49.67 23.66
N ASP A 552 -5.91 49.47 24.97
CA ASP A 552 -5.39 48.21 25.52
C ASP A 552 -6.31 47.01 25.22
N SER A 553 -7.63 47.15 25.40
CA SER A 553 -8.57 46.05 25.14
C SER A 553 -8.78 45.81 23.65
N TRP A 554 -8.73 46.85 22.82
CA TRP A 554 -8.78 46.73 21.37
C TRP A 554 -7.52 46.04 20.81
N ASN A 555 -6.32 46.46 21.26
CA ASN A 555 -5.07 45.82 20.87
C ASN A 555 -5.01 44.36 21.33
N ALA A 556 -5.52 44.03 22.52
CA ALA A 556 -5.62 42.64 22.97
C ALA A 556 -6.51 41.78 22.06
N LEU A 557 -7.58 42.33 21.48
CA LEU A 557 -8.40 41.65 20.47
C LEU A 557 -7.65 41.45 19.16
N LEU A 558 -6.96 42.47 18.64
CA LEU A 558 -6.17 42.37 17.42
C LEU A 558 -5.00 41.37 17.57
N ASP A 559 -4.33 41.37 18.72
CA ASP A 559 -3.27 40.41 19.05
C ASP A 559 -3.79 38.97 19.12
N ALA A 560 -5.02 38.77 19.61
CA ALA A 560 -5.64 37.45 19.70
C ALA A 560 -6.16 36.96 18.34
N LEU A 561 -6.73 37.86 17.51
CA LEU A 561 -7.06 37.59 16.10
C LEU A 561 -5.82 37.15 15.33
N LYS A 562 -4.76 37.96 15.38
CA LYS A 562 -3.52 37.64 14.69
C LYS A 562 -2.94 36.29 15.14
N LYS A 563 -2.93 36.00 16.44
CA LYS A 563 -2.45 34.69 16.95
C LYS A 563 -3.31 33.50 16.49
N ALA A 564 -4.59 33.70 16.18
CA ALA A 564 -5.44 32.67 15.60
C ALA A 564 -5.21 32.51 14.08
N GLU A 565 -4.94 33.62 13.38
CA GLU A 565 -4.58 33.66 11.96
C GLU A 565 -3.17 33.08 11.71
N ASP A 566 -2.21 33.30 12.62
CA ASP A 566 -0.82 32.80 12.54
C ASP A 566 -0.71 31.26 12.76
N LEU A 567 -1.78 30.57 13.21
CA LEU A 567 -1.80 29.10 13.32
C LEU A 567 -1.86 28.43 11.93
N ASN A 568 -1.25 27.27 11.79
CA ASN A 568 -1.10 26.56 10.51
C ASN A 568 -1.38 25.04 10.65
N GLU A 569 -1.19 24.30 9.56
CA GLU A 569 -1.40 22.84 9.48
C GLU A 569 -0.65 22.00 10.51
N LYS A 570 0.45 22.52 11.09
CA LYS A 570 1.26 21.86 12.13
C LYS A 570 0.86 22.26 13.55
N SER A 571 -0.06 23.20 13.72
CA SER A 571 -0.52 23.64 15.04
C SER A 571 -1.28 22.52 15.74
N THR A 572 -0.94 22.30 17.00
CA THR A 572 -1.59 21.28 17.82
C THR A 572 -3.05 21.66 18.13
N GLN A 573 -3.90 20.66 18.36
CA GLN A 573 -5.27 20.92 18.83
C GLN A 573 -5.29 21.73 20.15
N ALA A 574 -4.27 21.56 21.00
CA ALA A 574 -4.10 22.34 22.22
C ALA A 574 -3.82 23.83 21.94
N GLU A 575 -2.99 24.14 20.93
CA GLU A 575 -2.72 25.52 20.50
C GLU A 575 -3.94 26.18 19.86
N ILE A 576 -4.69 25.44 19.03
CA ILE A 576 -5.96 25.90 18.44
C ILE A 576 -6.98 26.21 19.53
N ASN A 577 -7.19 25.30 20.48
CA ASN A 577 -8.12 25.49 21.60
C ASN A 577 -7.70 26.70 22.47
N LEU A 578 -6.40 26.86 22.73
CA LEU A 578 -5.86 27.99 23.48
C LEU A 578 -5.99 29.32 22.72
N ALA A 579 -5.88 29.32 21.38
CA ALA A 579 -6.14 30.49 20.55
C ALA A 579 -7.65 30.85 20.56
N LEU A 580 -8.55 29.87 20.47
CA LEU A 580 -9.99 30.06 20.57
C LEU A 580 -10.41 30.63 21.92
N GLU A 581 -9.84 30.11 23.02
CA GLU A 581 -10.06 30.62 24.38
C GLU A 581 -9.58 32.08 24.50
N LYS A 582 -8.37 32.38 24.05
CA LYS A 582 -7.79 33.75 24.08
C LYS A 582 -8.58 34.72 23.22
N LEU A 583 -8.98 34.34 22.01
CA LEU A 583 -9.78 35.15 21.09
C LEU A 583 -11.18 35.44 21.68
N SER A 584 -11.83 34.42 22.23
CA SER A 584 -13.12 34.57 22.92
C SER A 584 -13.02 35.45 24.17
N SER A 585 -11.94 35.32 24.93
CA SER A 585 -11.65 36.15 26.12
C SER A 585 -11.35 37.60 25.75
N ALA A 586 -10.54 37.84 24.71
CA ALA A 586 -10.23 39.20 24.24
C ALA A 586 -11.47 39.90 23.67
N ARG A 587 -12.32 39.17 22.93
CA ARG A 587 -13.56 39.71 22.37
C ARG A 587 -14.61 40.07 23.42
N SER A 588 -14.74 39.25 24.46
CA SER A 588 -15.65 39.53 25.59
C SER A 588 -15.07 40.55 26.57
N GLY A 589 -13.74 40.64 26.69
CA GLY A 589 -12.99 41.60 27.50
C GLY A 589 -12.86 43.01 26.93
N LEU A 590 -13.50 43.32 25.80
CA LEU A 590 -13.52 44.68 25.22
C LEU A 590 -14.11 45.71 26.19
N GLN A 591 -13.33 46.72 26.58
CA GLN A 591 -13.72 47.75 27.53
C GLN A 591 -14.09 49.05 26.80
N LYS A 592 -15.34 49.53 26.93
CA LYS A 592 -15.73 50.80 26.29
C LYS A 592 -14.99 51.99 26.91
N LYS A 593 -14.66 53.00 26.09
CA LYS A 593 -14.14 54.27 26.60
C LYS A 593 -15.17 54.95 27.50
N PRO A 594 -14.76 55.72 28.53
CA PRO A 594 -15.67 56.55 29.29
C PRO A 594 -16.43 57.51 28.38
N SER A 595 -17.75 57.53 28.48
CA SER A 595 -18.59 58.49 27.76
C SER A 595 -18.34 59.90 28.31
N ASP A 596 -17.91 60.83 27.47
CA ASP A 596 -17.87 62.27 27.76
C ASP A 596 -19.29 62.88 27.75
N SER A 597 -20.14 62.34 28.63
CA SER A 597 -21.47 62.88 28.95
C SER A 597 -21.36 63.74 30.21
N LYS A 598 -21.07 65.03 30.04
CA LYS A 598 -21.17 66.04 31.11
C LYS A 598 -22.16 67.15 30.74
N LYS A 599 -22.94 67.53 31.76
CA LYS A 599 -24.15 68.40 31.76
C LYS A 599 -25.42 67.63 31.35
N ASP A 600 -26.52 67.72 32.09
CA ASP A 600 -26.84 68.76 33.09
C ASP A 600 -26.61 68.40 34.58
N ILE A 601 -26.45 69.46 35.38
CA ILE A 601 -26.54 69.44 36.84
C ILE A 601 -27.80 70.21 37.22
N THR A 602 -28.73 69.57 37.93
CA THR A 602 -29.69 70.26 38.80
C THR A 602 -29.83 69.50 40.11
N ASP A 603 -29.68 70.22 41.22
CA ASP A 603 -29.91 69.73 42.58
C ASP A 603 -31.32 69.14 42.75
N ASP A 604 -31.47 68.07 43.54
CA ASP A 604 -31.98 68.23 44.92
C ASP A 604 -31.53 67.07 45.83
N LYS A 605 -31.82 67.21 47.12
CA LYS A 605 -31.22 66.51 48.26
C LYS A 605 -31.88 65.17 48.61
N THR A 606 -31.31 64.62 49.70
CA THR A 606 -31.95 63.84 50.78
C THR A 606 -31.98 62.30 50.68
N SER A 607 -30.94 61.73 51.31
CA SER A 607 -31.06 60.87 52.51
C SER A 607 -31.58 59.42 52.44
N VAL A 608 -30.67 58.50 52.80
CA VAL A 608 -30.80 57.53 53.92
C VAL A 608 -31.49 56.17 53.64
N VAL A 609 -30.63 55.12 53.70
CA VAL A 609 -30.85 53.73 54.19
C VAL A 609 -31.66 52.74 53.34
N GLY A 610 -31.10 51.53 53.16
CA GLY A 610 -31.90 50.30 53.05
C GLY A 610 -31.32 49.16 52.18
N THR A 611 -30.72 48.17 52.84
CA THR A 611 -30.79 46.70 52.60
C THR A 611 -31.96 46.16 51.75
N ALA A 612 -31.95 44.98 51.12
CA ALA A 612 -30.93 43.94 50.81
C ALA A 612 -31.60 42.81 49.97
N ASP A 613 -30.78 41.94 49.35
CA ASP A 613 -31.04 40.55 48.89
C ASP A 613 -32.15 40.16 47.88
N ASP A 614 -31.82 39.04 47.19
CA ASP A 614 -32.66 38.05 46.47
C ASP A 614 -33.54 38.48 45.26
N SER A 615 -33.86 37.61 44.29
CA SER A 615 -33.23 36.38 43.73
C SER A 615 -34.02 35.98 42.45
N GLU A 616 -33.57 34.93 41.72
CA GLU A 616 -34.36 34.06 40.81
C GLU A 616 -35.21 34.69 39.65
N THR A 617 -34.77 34.64 38.38
CA THR A 617 -34.93 33.57 37.34
C THR A 617 -36.29 33.49 36.60
N THR A 618 -36.23 33.03 35.34
CA THR A 618 -37.33 32.62 34.41
C THR A 618 -38.20 33.72 33.78
N ASP A 619 -38.78 33.56 32.57
CA ASP A 619 -38.36 32.81 31.36
C ASP A 619 -39.15 33.30 30.11
N THR A 620 -38.61 33.04 28.91
CA THR A 620 -39.20 32.92 27.55
C THR A 620 -40.39 33.75 27.00
N THR A 621 -40.28 33.99 25.67
CA THR A 621 -41.32 34.40 24.68
C THR A 621 -41.85 35.85 24.74
N GLY A 622 -42.14 36.54 23.63
CA GLY A 622 -41.87 36.24 22.21
C GLY A 622 -42.83 36.99 21.26
N ALA A 623 -42.31 37.70 20.26
CA ALA A 623 -43.04 38.12 19.03
C ALA A 623 -42.11 38.90 18.10
N SER A 624 -41.80 38.36 16.91
CA SER A 624 -41.22 39.13 15.79
C SER A 624 -42.25 39.21 14.67
N GLY A 625 -42.62 40.44 14.29
CA GLY A 625 -43.59 40.72 13.24
C GLY A 625 -42.92 40.95 11.89
N SER A 626 -43.43 40.27 10.86
CA SER A 626 -43.04 40.42 9.45
C SER A 626 -43.21 41.86 8.93
N ALA A 627 -42.24 42.35 8.15
CA ALA A 627 -42.50 43.07 6.90
C ALA A 627 -41.28 43.11 5.96
N LYS A 628 -41.46 42.67 4.72
CA LYS A 628 -40.54 42.93 3.59
C LYS A 628 -40.74 44.34 3.04
N THR A 629 -39.65 45.02 2.66
CA THR A 629 -39.48 45.95 1.49
C THR A 629 -38.09 46.61 1.62
N SER A 630 -37.34 46.94 0.57
CA SER A 630 -37.49 46.71 -0.89
C SER A 630 -36.21 47.14 -1.63
N ASP A 631 -35.93 46.46 -2.74
CA ASP A 631 -35.45 47.02 -4.02
C ASP A 631 -34.01 47.49 -4.33
N THR A 632 -33.71 47.27 -5.61
CA THR A 632 -32.82 48.02 -6.55
C THR A 632 -31.30 47.84 -6.57
N SER A 633 -30.85 47.20 -7.68
CA SER A 633 -29.70 47.54 -8.57
C SER A 633 -28.26 47.62 -8.00
N GLY A 634 -27.20 47.16 -8.68
CA GLY A 634 -27.09 46.46 -9.97
C GLY A 634 -25.79 46.81 -10.72
N LYS A 635 -25.28 45.88 -11.57
CA LYS A 635 -24.15 46.04 -12.53
C LYS A 635 -22.74 46.06 -11.85
N SER A 636 -21.79 45.18 -12.17
CA SER A 636 -21.07 45.13 -13.46
C SER A 636 -20.24 43.83 -13.66
N ASP A 637 -20.08 43.41 -14.92
CA ASP A 637 -19.23 42.27 -15.33
C ASP A 637 -17.72 42.55 -15.30
N ALA A 638 -16.93 41.50 -15.02
CA ALA A 638 -15.52 41.41 -15.40
C ALA A 638 -15.11 39.95 -15.71
N THR A 639 -15.40 39.52 -16.95
CA THR A 639 -14.65 38.52 -17.75
C THR A 639 -14.01 37.30 -17.05
N ALA A 640 -14.68 36.14 -17.13
CA ALA A 640 -14.00 34.84 -17.16
C ALA A 640 -13.69 34.44 -18.61
N ALA A 641 -12.52 33.86 -18.87
CA ALA A 641 -12.14 33.39 -20.20
C ALA A 641 -12.82 32.04 -20.51
N SER A 642 -13.47 31.93 -21.67
CA SER A 642 -14.08 30.68 -22.14
C SER A 642 -13.16 29.94 -23.10
N THR A 643 -12.91 28.67 -22.83
CA THR A 643 -12.20 27.76 -23.75
C THR A 643 -13.06 27.45 -24.97
N LYS A 644 -12.45 27.51 -26.16
CA LYS A 644 -13.15 27.53 -27.45
C LYS A 644 -12.98 26.19 -28.16
N LYS A 645 -14.08 25.44 -28.36
CA LYS A 645 -14.09 24.18 -29.12
C LYS A 645 -14.14 24.47 -30.63
N LEU A 646 -13.29 23.80 -31.42
CA LEU A 646 -13.21 23.94 -32.89
C LEU A 646 -13.73 22.69 -33.61
N ALA A 647 -14.03 22.83 -34.90
CA ALA A 647 -14.84 21.89 -35.69
C ALA A 647 -14.08 21.27 -36.88
N THR A 648 -14.62 20.15 -37.40
CA THR A 648 -13.89 19.19 -38.23
C THR A 648 -13.78 19.57 -39.72
N GLY A 649 -12.53 19.70 -40.22
CA GLY A 649 -12.14 19.37 -41.60
C GLY A 649 -11.95 20.53 -42.60
N THR A 650 -10.69 20.84 -42.94
CA THR A 650 -10.21 21.42 -44.23
C THR A 650 -8.69 21.12 -44.39
N SER A 651 -8.13 21.18 -45.60
CA SER A 651 -6.82 20.59 -45.97
C SER A 651 -5.56 21.49 -45.90
N VAL A 652 -4.40 20.82 -45.96
CA VAL A 652 -3.03 21.27 -45.60
C VAL A 652 -2.12 21.45 -46.83
N THR A 653 -1.06 22.28 -46.73
CA THR A 653 0.18 22.15 -47.55
C THR A 653 1.46 22.48 -46.76
N SER A 654 2.60 21.89 -47.17
CA SER A 654 3.83 21.73 -46.36
C SER A 654 5.12 22.22 -47.03
N SER A 655 6.11 22.60 -46.21
CA SER A 655 7.56 22.59 -46.52
C SER A 655 8.37 22.82 -45.22
N SER A 656 9.47 22.13 -44.91
CA SER A 656 10.13 20.95 -45.50
C SER A 656 11.14 20.39 -44.46
N ASP A 657 11.78 19.22 -44.57
CA ASP A 657 11.83 18.25 -45.67
C ASP A 657 11.41 16.82 -45.26
N ALA A 658 11.70 16.37 -44.02
CA ALA A 658 11.30 15.03 -43.57
C ALA A 658 9.77 14.92 -43.52
N LYS A 659 9.18 13.94 -44.23
CA LYS A 659 7.72 13.74 -44.21
C LYS A 659 7.32 12.99 -42.95
N ILE A 660 7.16 13.76 -41.89
CA ILE A 660 6.69 13.30 -40.59
C ILE A 660 5.17 13.36 -40.54
N THR A 661 4.54 12.20 -40.40
CA THR A 661 3.10 12.05 -40.26
C THR A 661 2.80 11.57 -38.85
N LEU A 662 1.97 12.33 -38.14
CA LEU A 662 1.49 12.01 -36.81
C LEU A 662 0.10 11.39 -36.91
N LYS A 663 -0.11 10.30 -36.17
CA LYS A 663 -1.42 9.68 -35.95
C LYS A 663 -1.50 9.31 -34.49
N ASP A 664 -2.44 9.90 -33.77
CA ASP A 664 -2.84 9.44 -32.45
C ASP A 664 -4.01 8.44 -32.58
N THR A 665 -4.43 7.85 -31.46
CA THR A 665 -5.52 6.85 -31.41
C THR A 665 -6.93 7.43 -31.64
N ASN A 666 -7.09 8.76 -31.61
CA ASN A 666 -8.35 9.49 -31.82
C ASN A 666 -8.33 10.49 -33.01
N GLY A 667 -7.15 10.83 -33.53
CA GLY A 667 -6.87 11.55 -34.78
C GLY A 667 -7.14 13.07 -34.79
N ILE A 668 -6.14 13.89 -34.45
CA ILE A 668 -5.72 15.19 -35.07
C ILE A 668 -5.12 16.20 -34.05
N LEU A 669 -3.93 16.75 -34.35
CA LEU A 669 -3.35 17.91 -33.66
C LEU A 669 -3.97 19.25 -34.09
N PRO A 670 -3.96 20.31 -33.24
CA PRO A 670 -4.47 21.64 -33.59
C PRO A 670 -3.78 22.27 -34.82
N GLU A 671 -4.53 23.03 -35.63
CA GLU A 671 -4.09 23.57 -36.94
C GLU A 671 -2.83 24.46 -36.91
N ASN A 672 -2.49 25.00 -35.74
CA ASN A 672 -1.34 25.86 -35.48
C ASN A 672 -0.05 25.11 -35.07
N VAL A 673 -0.12 23.82 -34.76
CA VAL A 673 1.03 23.04 -34.28
C VAL A 673 1.83 22.50 -35.46
N VAL A 674 3.00 23.09 -35.73
CA VAL A 674 3.92 22.65 -36.80
C VAL A 674 5.01 21.77 -36.20
N PHE A 675 5.16 20.55 -36.70
CA PHE A 675 6.29 19.69 -36.32
C PHE A 675 7.58 20.14 -37.01
N SER A 676 8.68 20.22 -36.28
CA SER A 676 10.02 20.47 -36.82
C SER A 676 11.02 19.43 -36.33
N SER A 677 11.84 18.91 -37.25
CA SER A 677 12.97 18.03 -36.93
C SER A 677 14.28 18.69 -37.37
N SER A 678 15.21 18.90 -36.45
CA SER A 678 16.56 19.38 -36.74
C SER A 678 17.58 18.30 -36.43
N LYS A 679 18.38 17.92 -37.43
CA LYS A 679 19.53 17.02 -37.21
C LYS A 679 20.56 17.75 -36.35
N ILE A 680 20.80 17.28 -35.14
CA ILE A 680 21.85 17.82 -34.28
C ILE A 680 23.19 17.52 -34.95
N SER A 681 24.01 18.54 -35.09
CA SER A 681 25.34 18.47 -35.74
C SER A 681 26.50 18.68 -34.74
N ASP A 682 26.18 18.82 -33.45
CA ASP A 682 27.18 18.91 -32.38
C ASP A 682 27.91 17.57 -32.22
N THR A 683 29.17 17.53 -32.63
CA THR A 683 30.00 16.32 -32.59
C THR A 683 30.28 15.82 -31.18
N SER A 684 30.29 16.70 -30.17
CA SER A 684 30.52 16.33 -28.78
C SER A 684 29.28 15.68 -28.17
N LYS A 685 28.09 16.27 -28.38
CA LYS A 685 26.80 15.68 -27.96
C LYS A 685 26.55 14.35 -28.68
N ILE A 686 26.85 14.25 -29.98
CA ILE A 686 26.78 12.98 -30.73
C ILE A 686 27.75 11.94 -30.14
N ALA A 687 28.99 12.31 -29.80
CA ALA A 687 29.97 11.37 -29.23
C ALA A 687 29.55 10.86 -27.84
N GLN A 688 29.05 11.75 -26.97
CA GLN A 688 28.53 11.41 -25.64
C GLN A 688 27.36 10.42 -25.75
N VAL A 689 26.33 10.77 -26.53
CA VAL A 689 25.16 9.89 -26.70
C VAL A 689 25.53 8.59 -27.42
N ARG A 690 26.46 8.61 -28.39
CA ARG A 690 26.99 7.38 -29.00
C ARG A 690 27.68 6.48 -27.98
N SER A 691 28.41 7.05 -27.02
CA SER A 691 28.99 6.28 -25.91
C SER A 691 27.90 5.61 -25.08
N LEU A 692 26.87 6.34 -24.68
CA LEU A 692 25.72 5.84 -23.90
C LEU A 692 24.91 4.75 -24.65
N VAL A 693 24.69 4.91 -25.97
CA VAL A 693 24.01 3.89 -26.78
C VAL A 693 24.87 2.62 -26.88
N THR A 694 26.17 2.78 -27.16
CA THR A 694 27.11 1.64 -27.29
C THR A 694 27.37 0.95 -25.95
N SER A 695 27.15 1.64 -24.83
CA SER A 695 27.23 1.07 -23.48
C SER A 695 26.01 0.21 -23.14
N LYS A 696 24.82 0.49 -23.71
CA LYS A 696 23.62 -0.36 -23.56
C LYS A 696 23.58 -1.54 -24.54
N ILE A 697 23.93 -1.32 -25.82
CA ILE A 697 23.75 -2.31 -26.89
C ILE A 697 25.01 -2.52 -27.74
N SER A 698 25.27 -3.79 -28.10
CA SER A 698 26.38 -4.17 -28.99
C SER A 698 25.99 -4.08 -30.47
N GLY A 699 26.99 -3.92 -31.36
CA GLY A 699 26.77 -3.91 -32.81
C GLY A 699 26.33 -2.57 -33.41
N VAL A 700 26.40 -1.47 -32.65
CA VAL A 700 26.11 -0.11 -33.12
C VAL A 700 27.15 0.32 -34.16
N THR A 701 26.71 0.63 -35.39
CA THR A 701 27.60 1.08 -36.48
C THR A 701 27.51 2.57 -36.78
N ASP A 702 26.37 3.19 -36.48
CA ASP A 702 26.22 4.65 -36.53
C ASP A 702 25.17 5.13 -35.52
N VAL A 703 25.30 6.37 -35.06
CA VAL A 703 24.33 7.04 -34.18
C VAL A 703 24.15 8.46 -34.70
N VAL A 704 22.91 8.79 -35.03
CA VAL A 704 22.49 10.14 -35.47
C VAL A 704 21.48 10.69 -34.49
N LEU A 705 21.65 11.96 -34.11
CA LEU A 705 20.73 12.67 -33.22
C LEU A 705 19.83 13.61 -34.02
N TYR A 706 18.54 13.60 -33.71
CA TYR A 706 17.61 14.65 -34.14
C TYR A 706 16.93 15.24 -32.90
N GLU A 707 16.76 16.56 -32.89
CA GLU A 707 15.83 17.21 -32.00
C GLU A 707 14.46 17.27 -32.69
N LEU A 708 13.42 16.84 -31.98
CA LEU A 708 12.05 16.80 -32.48
C LEU A 708 11.23 17.79 -31.66
N ASN A 709 10.91 18.93 -32.27
CA ASN A 709 10.25 20.06 -31.60
C ASN A 709 8.86 20.31 -32.21
N LEU A 710 7.85 20.46 -31.36
CA LEU A 710 6.59 21.10 -31.76
C LEU A 710 6.77 22.62 -31.74
N THR A 711 6.51 23.26 -32.87
CA THR A 711 6.57 24.71 -33.04
C THR A 711 5.17 25.32 -33.18
N ASP A 712 4.72 25.86 -32.07
CA ASP A 712 3.76 26.96 -31.94
C ASP A 712 4.52 28.00 -31.10
N LYS A 713 4.65 29.26 -31.56
CA LYS A 713 5.45 30.29 -30.86
C LYS A 713 4.70 31.02 -29.74
N THR A 714 3.57 30.47 -29.29
CA THR A 714 2.55 31.16 -28.50
C THR A 714 1.87 30.30 -27.44
N THR A 715 2.06 28.98 -27.45
CA THR A 715 1.41 28.03 -26.53
C THR A 715 2.46 27.20 -25.79
N GLU A 716 2.45 27.22 -24.46
CA GLU A 716 3.14 26.21 -23.65
C GLU A 716 2.34 24.90 -23.73
N LEU A 717 2.88 23.89 -24.42
CA LEU A 717 2.27 22.57 -24.53
C LEU A 717 2.66 21.73 -23.32
N HIS A 718 1.68 21.45 -22.47
CA HIS A 718 1.79 20.41 -21.45
C HIS A 718 1.72 19.00 -22.06
N GLN A 719 2.16 18.04 -21.26
CA GLN A 719 2.21 16.59 -21.43
C GLN A 719 1.10 15.97 -22.31
N LEU A 720 1.46 14.96 -23.10
CA LEU A 720 0.51 14.18 -23.89
C LEU A 720 -0.24 13.18 -23.00
N ASP A 721 -1.57 13.11 -23.12
CA ASP A 721 -2.40 12.04 -22.55
C ASP A 721 -2.16 10.72 -23.33
N GLY A 722 -1.01 10.09 -23.10
CA GLY A 722 -0.59 8.84 -23.72
C GLY A 722 0.50 8.98 -24.79
N THR A 723 0.72 7.92 -25.57
CA THR A 723 1.77 7.88 -26.59
C THR A 723 1.30 8.40 -27.95
N VAL A 724 2.16 9.16 -28.62
CA VAL A 724 1.98 9.61 -30.00
C VAL A 724 2.89 8.82 -30.93
N GLN A 725 2.31 8.29 -32.01
CA GLN A 725 3.06 7.56 -33.04
C GLN A 725 3.62 8.53 -34.09
N ILE A 726 4.95 8.56 -34.19
CA ILE A 726 5.73 9.35 -35.13
C ILE A 726 6.14 8.46 -36.31
N THR A 727 5.68 8.79 -37.52
CA THR A 727 6.16 8.15 -38.76
C THR A 727 7.06 9.13 -39.52
N MET A 728 8.34 8.82 -39.69
CA MET A 728 9.33 9.65 -40.40
C MET A 728 10.09 8.88 -41.50
N ASP A 729 10.73 9.60 -42.41
CA ASP A 729 11.69 8.99 -43.35
C ASP A 729 12.93 8.48 -42.60
N LEU A 730 13.51 7.36 -43.05
CA LEU A 730 14.66 6.75 -42.35
C LEU A 730 15.86 7.73 -42.28
N PRO A 731 16.44 7.98 -41.09
CA PRO A 731 17.55 8.93 -40.90
C PRO A 731 18.87 8.47 -41.54
N PHE A 732 18.94 7.21 -41.98
CA PHE A 732 20.03 6.58 -42.71
C PHE A 732 19.51 5.36 -43.50
N SER A 733 20.15 5.02 -44.62
CA SER A 733 19.85 3.77 -45.35
C SER A 733 20.22 2.55 -44.50
N LEU A 734 19.38 1.52 -44.47
CA LEU A 734 19.64 0.25 -43.79
C LEU A 734 20.07 -0.84 -44.81
N GLY A 735 21.10 -1.61 -44.48
CA GLY A 735 21.45 -2.85 -45.18
C GLY A 735 20.62 -4.06 -44.73
N ASN A 736 20.72 -5.18 -45.45
CA ASN A 736 19.91 -6.40 -45.22
C ASN A 736 20.03 -7.01 -43.80
N ASN A 737 21.13 -6.72 -43.09
CA ASN A 737 21.38 -7.18 -41.72
C ASN A 737 21.50 -5.99 -40.74
N GLU A 738 20.86 -4.86 -41.02
CA GLU A 738 20.85 -3.68 -40.17
C GLU A 738 19.42 -3.35 -39.70
N THR A 739 19.31 -2.94 -38.44
CA THR A 739 18.07 -2.41 -37.85
C THR A 739 18.32 -1.02 -37.27
N VAL A 740 17.24 -0.32 -36.92
CA VAL A 740 17.29 0.94 -36.19
C VAL A 740 16.68 0.75 -34.79
N LYS A 741 17.41 1.21 -33.77
CA LYS A 741 16.90 1.41 -32.41
C LYS A 741 16.71 2.92 -32.19
N VAL A 742 15.67 3.27 -31.46
CA VAL A 742 15.30 4.65 -31.16
C VAL A 742 15.34 4.84 -29.66
N TYR A 743 16.06 5.87 -29.21
CA TYR A 743 16.11 6.25 -27.80
C TYR A 743 15.70 7.72 -27.65
N ARG A 744 14.89 8.05 -26.66
CA ARG A 744 14.77 9.43 -26.17
C ARG A 744 15.94 9.74 -25.24
N VAL A 745 16.48 10.95 -25.36
CA VAL A 745 17.67 11.42 -24.64
C VAL A 745 17.25 12.49 -23.64
N ASP A 746 17.06 12.12 -22.39
CA ASP A 746 16.58 13.01 -21.32
C ASP A 746 17.66 13.12 -20.23
N ASN A 747 18.29 14.29 -20.12
CA ASN A 747 19.33 14.59 -19.12
C ASN A 747 20.38 13.46 -18.97
N ASP A 748 21.01 13.12 -20.10
CA ASP A 748 22.00 12.04 -20.27
C ASP A 748 21.50 10.59 -20.04
N ASN A 749 20.21 10.39 -19.76
CA ASN A 749 19.59 9.07 -19.78
C ASN A 749 19.05 8.69 -21.16
N LEU A 750 19.01 7.38 -21.44
CA LEU A 750 18.45 6.80 -22.67
C LEU A 750 17.25 5.91 -22.35
N ILE A 751 16.07 6.33 -22.81
CA ILE A 751 14.80 5.60 -22.73
C ILE A 751 14.54 4.99 -24.10
N GLU A 752 14.36 3.67 -24.20
CA GLU A 752 14.11 3.01 -25.49
C GLU A 752 12.66 3.21 -25.95
N CYS A 753 12.48 3.66 -27.19
CA CYS A 753 11.15 3.83 -27.79
C CYS A 753 10.76 2.57 -28.58
N THR A 754 9.51 2.14 -28.46
CA THR A 754 8.93 1.11 -29.34
C THR A 754 8.99 1.59 -30.79
N ALA A 755 9.78 0.91 -31.63
CA ALA A 755 10.07 1.34 -32.99
C ALA A 755 10.03 0.18 -34.01
N SER A 756 9.58 0.47 -35.23
CA SER A 756 9.50 -0.45 -36.35
C SER A 756 9.75 0.25 -37.68
N VAL A 757 10.17 -0.49 -38.71
CA VAL A 757 10.31 0.05 -40.08
C VAL A 757 9.19 -0.51 -40.95
N LYS A 758 8.40 0.36 -41.56
CA LYS A 758 7.28 0.03 -42.46
C LYS A 758 7.37 0.89 -43.71
N ASP A 759 7.31 0.27 -44.90
CA ASP A 759 7.37 0.97 -46.20
C ASP A 759 8.56 1.96 -46.35
N GLN A 760 9.75 1.55 -45.89
CA GLN A 760 10.98 2.38 -45.84
C GLN A 760 10.89 3.64 -44.96
N LYS A 761 9.86 3.73 -44.10
CA LYS A 761 9.72 4.76 -43.06
C LYS A 761 9.93 4.16 -41.68
N LEU A 762 10.49 4.95 -40.77
CA LEU A 762 10.60 4.64 -39.36
C LEU A 762 9.32 5.07 -38.65
N VAL A 763 8.71 4.15 -37.90
CA VAL A 763 7.52 4.38 -37.08
C VAL A 763 7.90 4.09 -35.63
N PHE A 764 7.78 5.06 -34.73
CA PHE A 764 8.05 4.87 -33.30
C PHE A 764 7.08 5.68 -32.43
N GLU A 765 6.94 5.29 -31.18
CA GLU A 765 6.03 5.92 -30.22
C GLU A 765 6.79 6.66 -29.12
N THR A 766 6.24 7.81 -28.70
CA THR A 766 6.76 8.60 -27.57
C THR A 766 5.61 9.36 -26.89
N ASP A 767 5.69 9.51 -25.57
CA ASP A 767 4.79 10.32 -24.74
C ASP A 767 5.30 11.76 -24.51
N HIS A 768 6.56 12.04 -24.90
CA HIS A 768 7.19 13.36 -24.78
C HIS A 768 8.04 13.71 -26.01
N PHE A 769 8.24 15.01 -26.28
CA PHE A 769 9.12 15.52 -27.33
C PHE A 769 10.45 16.00 -26.71
N SER A 770 11.58 15.60 -27.31
CA SER A 770 12.93 15.78 -26.76
C SER A 770 13.99 15.60 -27.86
N THR A 771 15.27 15.47 -27.49
CA THR A 771 16.30 14.92 -28.38
C THR A 771 16.10 13.40 -28.51
N PHE A 772 16.13 12.89 -29.74
CA PHE A 772 16.08 11.45 -30.03
C PHE A 772 17.36 10.96 -30.71
N ALA A 773 17.87 9.84 -30.24
CA ALA A 773 19.00 9.12 -30.80
C ALA A 773 18.53 7.95 -31.65
N PHE A 774 18.89 7.98 -32.94
CA PHE A 774 18.63 6.92 -33.89
C PHE A 774 19.92 6.14 -34.07
N ALA A 775 19.94 4.92 -33.52
CA ALA A 775 21.08 4.03 -33.53
C ALA A 775 20.92 3.00 -34.65
N LYS A 776 21.85 2.98 -35.58
CA LYS A 776 21.98 1.91 -36.58
C LYS A 776 22.73 0.75 -35.94
N VAL A 777 22.13 -0.44 -35.97
CA VAL A 777 22.66 -1.64 -35.31
C VAL A 777 22.75 -2.77 -36.33
N THR A 778 23.92 -3.41 -36.43
CA THR A 778 24.07 -4.64 -37.22
C THR A 778 23.57 -5.83 -36.43
N THR A 779 22.57 -6.54 -36.95
CA THR A 779 22.12 -7.81 -36.37
C THR A 779 23.11 -8.92 -36.72
N ALA A 780 23.69 -9.54 -35.70
CA ALA A 780 24.48 -10.75 -35.88
C ALA A 780 23.58 -11.86 -36.47
N ALA A 781 24.14 -12.66 -37.38
CA ALA A 781 23.44 -13.76 -38.04
C ALA A 781 23.23 -14.96 -37.09
N ASN A 782 22.42 -14.76 -36.04
CA ASN A 782 21.69 -15.75 -35.23
C ASN A 782 20.99 -15.07 -34.03
N GLY A 783 19.91 -14.31 -34.29
CA GLY A 783 18.74 -14.19 -33.40
C GLY A 783 18.85 -13.66 -31.96
N LYS A 784 20.04 -13.29 -31.43
CA LYS A 784 20.20 -12.66 -30.11
C LYS A 784 21.12 -11.45 -30.19
N THR A 785 20.57 -10.27 -29.93
CA THR A 785 21.34 -9.07 -29.55
C THR A 785 21.81 -9.22 -28.11
N THR A 786 23.12 -9.32 -27.90
CA THR A 786 23.74 -9.27 -26.58
C THR A 786 23.75 -7.85 -26.04
N SER A 787 23.15 -7.64 -24.87
CA SER A 787 23.35 -6.43 -24.07
C SER A 787 24.82 -6.31 -23.65
N VAL A 788 25.31 -5.08 -23.54
CA VAL A 788 26.68 -4.82 -23.08
C VAL A 788 26.67 -4.68 -21.57
N GLN A 789 27.42 -5.52 -20.86
CA GLN A 789 27.69 -5.31 -19.43
C GLN A 789 28.69 -4.17 -19.28
N THR A 790 28.23 -3.01 -18.82
CA THR A 790 29.08 -1.88 -18.41
C THR A 790 29.54 -2.06 -16.98
N GLY A 791 30.78 -2.51 -16.81
CA GLY A 791 31.40 -2.57 -15.49
C GLY A 791 32.13 -1.27 -15.15
N ASP A 792 31.57 -0.44 -14.27
CA ASP A 792 32.35 0.51 -13.50
C ASP A 792 32.97 -0.23 -12.30
N ASN A 793 34.20 -0.71 -12.49
CA ASN A 793 34.82 -1.63 -11.55
C ASN A 793 36.29 -1.27 -11.24
N GLN A 794 36.51 -0.03 -10.78
CA GLN A 794 37.80 0.42 -10.23
C GLN A 794 38.13 -0.24 -8.87
N ASN A 795 37.16 -0.90 -8.20
CA ASN A 795 37.38 -1.63 -6.94
C ASN A 795 37.72 -3.13 -7.12
N ALA A 796 37.56 -3.72 -8.33
CA ALA A 796 37.89 -5.15 -8.57
C ALA A 796 39.40 -5.45 -8.72
N ALA A 797 40.26 -4.44 -8.86
CA ALA A 797 41.71 -4.63 -8.95
C ALA A 797 42.33 -5.23 -7.66
N ILE A 798 41.68 -5.05 -6.51
CA ILE A 798 42.13 -5.60 -5.21
C ILE A 798 41.68 -7.06 -5.01
N TRP A 799 40.55 -7.47 -5.58
CA TRP A 799 40.02 -8.83 -5.40
C TRP A 799 40.57 -9.88 -6.38
N THR A 800 41.12 -9.47 -7.52
CA THR A 800 41.68 -10.41 -8.52
C THR A 800 42.99 -11.08 -8.05
N ILE A 801 43.70 -10.49 -7.08
CA ILE A 801 44.90 -11.10 -6.46
C ILE A 801 44.53 -12.19 -5.44
N VAL A 802 43.32 -12.16 -4.87
CA VAL A 802 42.86 -13.16 -3.87
C VAL A 802 42.35 -14.45 -4.55
N CYS A 803 41.71 -14.34 -5.72
CA CYS A 803 41.15 -15.51 -6.42
C CYS A 803 42.17 -16.45 -7.07
N ILE A 804 43.42 -16.03 -7.28
CA ILE A 804 44.49 -16.90 -7.81
C ILE A 804 45.18 -17.71 -6.69
N ALA A 805 45.09 -17.29 -5.43
CA ALA A 805 45.56 -18.07 -4.27
C ALA A 805 44.57 -19.20 -3.87
N GLY A 806 43.26 -19.02 -4.10
CA GLY A 806 42.23 -19.97 -3.70
C GLY A 806 42.22 -21.31 -4.47
N MET A 807 42.62 -21.32 -5.74
CA MET A 807 42.58 -22.53 -6.57
C MET A 807 43.75 -23.50 -6.32
N ALA A 808 44.76 -23.11 -5.54
CA ALA A 808 45.89 -23.98 -5.20
C ALA A 808 45.62 -24.94 -4.02
N VAL A 809 44.56 -24.72 -3.23
CA VAL A 809 44.30 -25.48 -1.98
C VAL A 809 43.27 -26.61 -2.16
N LEU A 810 42.37 -26.51 -3.15
CA LEU A 810 41.40 -27.58 -3.46
C LEU A 810 42.00 -28.81 -4.16
N GLY A 811 43.26 -28.75 -4.63
CA GLY A 811 43.98 -29.90 -5.19
C GLY A 811 44.51 -30.89 -4.16
N ALA A 812 44.69 -30.48 -2.89
CA ALA A 812 45.38 -31.28 -1.87
C ALA A 812 44.45 -32.13 -0.99
N SER A 813 43.18 -31.73 -0.83
CA SER A 813 42.23 -32.39 0.09
C SER A 813 41.60 -33.67 -0.48
N ILE A 814 41.62 -33.87 -1.80
CA ILE A 814 41.02 -35.04 -2.47
C ILE A 814 41.91 -36.30 -2.38
N PHE A 815 43.23 -36.16 -2.19
CA PHE A 815 44.15 -37.31 -2.15
C PHE A 815 44.31 -37.98 -0.77
N SER A 816 43.94 -37.31 0.33
CA SER A 816 44.11 -37.86 1.69
C SER A 816 42.96 -38.78 2.14
N ARG A 817 41.73 -38.57 1.65
CA ARG A 817 40.53 -39.33 2.08
C ARG A 817 40.45 -40.77 1.58
N ARG A 818 41.34 -41.22 0.67
CA ARG A 818 41.33 -42.60 0.14
C ARG A 818 42.05 -43.66 1.00
N LYS A 819 42.60 -43.31 2.18
CA LYS A 819 43.44 -44.23 2.97
C LYS A 819 42.86 -44.78 4.29
N ASN A 820 41.78 -44.22 4.83
CA ASN A 820 41.32 -44.54 6.20
C ASN A 820 40.05 -45.41 6.33
N ASN A 821 39.33 -45.75 5.25
CA ASN A 821 38.19 -46.68 5.34
C ASN A 821 38.61 -48.17 5.33
N LYS A 822 39.33 -48.61 6.38
CA LYS A 822 39.43 -50.02 6.79
C LYS A 822 39.51 -50.14 8.32
N LYS A 823 38.62 -50.96 8.89
CA LYS A 823 38.36 -51.24 10.33
C LYS A 823 37.56 -50.12 11.02
N ARG A 824 36.42 -50.38 11.65
CA ARG A 824 36.06 -51.55 12.48
C ARG A 824 34.58 -51.93 12.40
N ASP A 825 34.32 -53.22 12.56
CA ASP A 825 33.02 -53.81 12.87
C ASP A 825 32.70 -53.73 14.39
N TYR A 826 31.41 -53.96 14.69
CA TYR A 826 30.68 -54.08 15.96
C TYR A 826 29.91 -52.85 16.44
#